data_AF-A0A8H9MAY6-F1
#
_entry.id   AF-A0A8H9MAY6-F1
#
_cell.length_a   1.000
_cell.length_b   1.000
_cell.length_c   1.000
_cell.angle_alpha   90.00
_cell.angle_beta   90.00
_cell.angle_gamma   90.00
#
_symmetry.space_group_name_H-M   'P 1'
#
loop_
_entity.id
_entity.type
_entity.pdbx_description
1 polymer ?
#
loop_
_entity_poly.entity_id
_entity_poly.type
_entity_poly.pdbx_seq_one_letter_code
_entity_poly.pdbx_strand_id
1 'polypeptide(L)'
;MHPPQLKRLASAAAVTVAAAGLTVLTSAVPATAATCPTSVSAGASVPFVTQEAECAATNGTVIGPDYTQASLPSEASGRQAVRLDSQGQYVEFTLTAPANAVNVHYNLADGKTGSLSVYVNGTKLGSSLALTSRYSYIDTSWIPGAKTHHFFDDARLQLGQNLSAGAKVRLQVDSADTAAPYTIDLADFEQVGAAGTRPANSLSVTDYGATANDGSDDTQAFRNAISAAKSQGKEVWVPPGRFEIPQALQVDQVTIRGAGNWYSVLHGNNIFNNGSATGNIKLYDFAVFGDVTERNDGSPDNAFHGVLGANSVVSGLWIQNTKCGLWLMSGASSGLTISNNRILDTMADGINFDGNVTNSTLSNNYLRNNGDDGLALWSNGSPDSGNTLSHNTVVQPNLANGIALYGGSNNTVTGNLVQDTNALGGGILVANRFNSVPLGGTITVSDNTTLRAGALDPNWQFGVGALWFDARDTAITGVSINVTGLRAIESPYEAIQFIDGNGAGKTIQGITVNGATVSGVGTFVVQAQTTGSVTVSNVTATGVGVTGTYNCPYPSSIPPLTIGGSGNSGWSGTWLDCSSWPAPNSGNPQPTGNFAKGRPVTVSSSTGGYPGPNAVDGNASTYWESANGSFPQTFTVDLGTALSVSRVVLKLPPSSDWGTRTQTLSISGSADGSSYGTLVGSRGFTFDPASGNTATATFGAATIRYLRLTFTANTGWPAAQASEVEAYQS
;
A
#
# COMPACT_ATOMS: atom_id res chain seq x y z
N MET A 1 30.15 -81.76 -39.37
CA MET A 1 31.51 -81.85 -39.95
C MET A 1 32.51 -81.56 -38.84
N HIS A 2 33.36 -82.54 -38.52
CA HIS A 2 34.50 -82.48 -37.58
C HIS A 2 35.65 -81.62 -38.13
N PRO A 3 36.77 -81.35 -37.40
CA PRO A 3 37.04 -80.93 -35.99
C PRO A 3 38.15 -79.82 -35.97
N PRO A 4 39.22 -79.79 -35.14
CA PRO A 4 39.46 -79.59 -33.67
C PRO A 4 40.27 -78.27 -33.39
N GLN A 5 40.60 -77.81 -32.16
CA GLN A 5 41.69 -78.23 -31.24
C GLN A 5 41.66 -77.31 -29.98
N LEU A 6 41.56 -77.80 -28.72
CA LEU A 6 42.66 -78.21 -27.80
C LEU A 6 43.65 -77.06 -27.51
N LYS A 7 44.00 -76.60 -26.28
CA LYS A 7 44.05 -77.20 -24.94
C LYS A 7 44.32 -76.12 -23.84
N ARG A 8 43.72 -76.35 -22.66
CA ARG A 8 44.27 -76.25 -21.26
C ARG A 8 44.71 -74.88 -20.70
N LEU A 9 43.96 -74.35 -19.72
CA LEU A 9 44.05 -74.51 -18.24
C LEU A 9 45.02 -73.52 -17.57
N ALA A 10 44.48 -72.57 -16.82
CA ALA A 10 45.05 -72.12 -15.55
C ALA A 10 43.97 -71.45 -14.69
N SER A 11 43.87 -71.88 -13.45
CA SER A 11 42.91 -71.50 -12.42
C SER A 11 42.96 -70.01 -12.07
N ALA A 12 41.81 -69.36 -11.86
CA ALA A 12 41.73 -68.05 -11.23
C ALA A 12 40.66 -68.04 -10.14
N ALA A 13 41.10 -67.68 -8.94
CA ALA A 13 40.31 -67.58 -7.72
C ALA A 13 39.19 -66.54 -7.85
N ALA A 14 38.02 -66.86 -7.29
CA ALA A 14 36.94 -65.90 -7.10
C ALA A 14 37.33 -64.91 -6.00
N VAL A 15 37.45 -63.63 -6.36
CA VAL A 15 37.48 -62.51 -5.42
C VAL A 15 36.26 -61.65 -5.71
N THR A 16 35.37 -61.58 -4.72
CA THR A 16 34.24 -60.68 -4.60
C THR A 16 34.70 -59.23 -4.67
N VAL A 17 34.25 -58.49 -5.69
CA VAL A 17 34.43 -57.03 -5.76
C VAL A 17 33.23 -56.39 -5.05
N ALA A 18 33.52 -55.73 -3.92
CA ALA A 18 32.59 -54.83 -3.26
C ALA A 18 32.36 -53.60 -4.16
N ALA A 19 31.13 -53.44 -4.64
CA ALA A 19 30.70 -52.19 -5.28
C ALA A 19 30.43 -51.16 -4.17
N ALA A 20 31.36 -50.23 -3.98
CA ALA A 20 31.15 -49.04 -3.18
C ALA A 20 30.05 -48.19 -3.85
N GLY A 21 28.90 -48.08 -3.19
CA GLY A 21 27.83 -47.16 -3.57
C GLY A 21 28.33 -45.73 -3.43
N LEU A 22 28.50 -45.04 -4.56
CA LEU A 22 28.78 -43.62 -4.59
C LEU A 22 27.48 -42.87 -4.28
N THR A 23 27.29 -42.47 -3.03
CA THR A 23 26.25 -41.50 -2.66
C THR A 23 26.57 -40.17 -3.33
N VAL A 24 25.82 -39.84 -4.37
CA VAL A 24 25.82 -38.49 -4.94
C VAL A 24 25.15 -37.58 -3.91
N LEU A 25 25.98 -36.93 -3.09
CA LEU A 25 25.57 -35.76 -2.32
C LEU A 25 25.24 -34.66 -3.32
N THR A 26 23.97 -34.48 -3.65
CA THR A 26 23.50 -33.28 -4.33
C THR A 26 23.77 -32.10 -3.41
N SER A 27 24.81 -31.33 -3.70
CA SER A 27 25.05 -30.05 -3.05
C SER A 27 23.81 -29.18 -3.26
N ALA A 28 23.07 -28.92 -2.18
CA ALA A 28 21.95 -27.99 -2.19
C ALA A 28 22.45 -26.65 -2.75
N VAL A 29 21.83 -26.20 -3.85
CA VAL A 29 22.06 -24.85 -4.36
C VAL A 29 21.64 -23.89 -3.25
N PRO A 30 22.51 -22.97 -2.81
CA PRO A 30 22.12 -21.99 -1.79
C PRO A 30 20.92 -21.20 -2.31
N ALA A 31 19.85 -21.16 -1.51
CA ALA A 31 18.65 -20.39 -1.82
C ALA A 31 19.05 -18.92 -2.06
N THR A 32 18.69 -18.39 -3.23
CA THR A 32 18.74 -16.95 -3.46
C THR A 32 17.57 -16.34 -2.70
N ALA A 33 17.83 -15.68 -1.56
CA ALA A 33 16.80 -14.93 -0.85
C ALA A 33 16.28 -13.82 -1.77
N ALA A 34 14.95 -13.69 -1.87
CA ALA A 34 14.37 -12.50 -2.45
C ALA A 34 14.75 -11.28 -1.60
N THR A 35 14.73 -10.09 -2.20
CA THR A 35 14.84 -8.86 -1.42
C THR A 35 13.59 -8.76 -0.54
N CYS A 36 13.78 -8.74 0.77
CA CYS A 36 12.71 -8.53 1.74
C CYS A 36 11.98 -7.21 1.46
N PRO A 37 10.65 -7.18 1.56
CA PRO A 37 9.91 -5.93 1.47
C PRO A 37 10.27 -4.99 2.62
N THR A 38 10.12 -3.69 2.38
CA THR A 38 10.29 -2.67 3.42
C THR A 38 9.29 -2.91 4.55
N SER A 39 9.74 -2.80 5.79
CA SER A 39 8.89 -2.86 6.99
C SER A 39 8.96 -1.55 7.79
N VAL A 40 7.90 -1.27 8.55
CA VAL A 40 7.79 -0.05 9.36
C VAL A 40 7.22 -0.37 10.74
N SER A 41 7.69 0.37 11.75
CA SER A 41 7.10 0.34 13.09
C SER A 41 6.09 1.47 13.23
N ALA A 42 4.80 1.15 13.20
CA ALA A 42 3.67 2.04 13.42
C ALA A 42 2.40 1.21 13.71
N GLY A 43 1.32 1.88 14.13
CA GLY A 43 0.03 1.23 14.35
C GLY A 43 -0.06 0.48 15.68
N ALA A 44 -0.74 -0.65 15.67
CA ALA A 44 -1.07 -1.43 16.87
C ALA A 44 0.16 -2.10 17.48
N SER A 45 0.25 -2.01 18.80
CA SER A 45 1.11 -2.81 19.66
C SER A 45 0.48 -4.18 19.86
N VAL A 46 0.99 -5.17 19.14
CA VAL A 46 0.52 -6.56 19.16
C VAL A 46 1.46 -7.48 19.96
N PRO A 47 0.97 -8.56 20.57
CA PRO A 47 1.79 -9.49 21.37
C PRO A 47 2.54 -10.53 20.52
N PHE A 48 2.49 -10.42 19.19
CA PHE A 48 3.13 -11.32 18.25
C PHE A 48 4.15 -10.59 17.38
N VAL A 49 5.05 -11.36 16.77
CA VAL A 49 6.00 -10.86 15.77
C VAL A 49 5.67 -11.48 14.42
N THR A 50 5.32 -10.64 13.45
CA THR A 50 5.12 -11.02 12.06
C THR A 50 6.47 -11.23 11.38
N GLN A 51 6.61 -12.33 10.63
CA GLN A 51 7.75 -12.62 9.77
C GLN A 51 7.25 -13.00 8.37
N GLU A 52 7.65 -12.23 7.36
CA GLU A 52 7.33 -12.49 5.95
C GLU A 52 8.04 -13.77 5.46
N ALA A 53 7.34 -14.61 4.69
CA ALA A 53 7.86 -15.91 4.25
C ALA A 53 9.00 -15.77 3.25
N GLU A 54 8.96 -14.77 2.37
CA GLU A 54 9.99 -14.46 1.37
C GLU A 54 11.30 -13.97 2.00
N CYS A 55 11.25 -13.59 3.29
CA CYS A 55 12.42 -13.27 4.10
C CYS A 55 13.01 -14.48 4.85
N ALA A 56 12.27 -15.59 4.90
CA ALA A 56 12.67 -16.81 5.59
C ALA A 56 13.46 -17.76 4.68
N ALA A 57 14.13 -18.75 5.29
CA ALA A 57 14.88 -19.73 4.51
C ALA A 57 13.90 -20.66 3.78
N THR A 58 14.00 -20.77 2.47
CA THR A 58 13.09 -21.61 1.67
C THR A 58 13.80 -22.30 0.51
N ASN A 59 13.27 -23.46 0.11
CA ASN A 59 13.55 -24.14 -1.17
C ASN A 59 12.28 -24.21 -2.06
N GLY A 60 11.25 -23.43 -1.71
CA GLY A 60 10.09 -23.13 -2.54
C GLY A 60 10.37 -22.03 -3.56
N THR A 61 9.32 -21.52 -4.17
CA THR A 61 9.40 -20.46 -5.18
C THR A 61 8.86 -19.15 -4.59
N VAL A 62 9.68 -18.11 -4.50
CA VAL A 62 9.16 -16.76 -4.17
C VAL A 62 8.37 -16.22 -5.35
N ILE A 63 7.18 -15.66 -5.10
CA ILE A 63 6.33 -14.97 -6.07
C ILE A 63 6.24 -13.48 -5.71
N GLY A 64 5.90 -12.63 -6.69
CA GLY A 64 5.86 -11.18 -6.53
C GLY A 64 7.24 -10.50 -6.56
N PRO A 65 7.32 -9.17 -6.32
CA PRO A 65 6.20 -8.29 -6.01
C PRO A 65 5.29 -8.01 -7.21
N ASP A 66 3.96 -7.98 -7.01
CA ASP A 66 2.97 -7.59 -8.03
C ASP A 66 1.81 -6.79 -7.39
N TYR A 67 1.37 -5.72 -8.05
CA TYR A 67 0.25 -4.88 -7.62
C TYR A 67 -0.99 -5.04 -8.52
N THR A 68 -0.91 -5.92 -9.52
CA THR A 68 -1.99 -6.13 -10.48
C THR A 68 -3.22 -6.67 -9.76
N GLN A 69 -4.34 -5.94 -9.82
CA GLN A 69 -5.59 -6.32 -9.17
C GLN A 69 -6.00 -7.76 -9.52
N ALA A 70 -6.29 -8.53 -8.48
CA ALA A 70 -6.67 -9.95 -8.52
C ALA A 70 -5.53 -10.90 -8.93
N SER A 71 -4.27 -10.46 -8.85
CA SER A 71 -3.13 -11.38 -8.82
C SER A 71 -2.96 -11.93 -7.41
N LEU A 72 -2.45 -13.17 -7.28
CA LEU A 72 -2.18 -13.70 -5.95
C LEU A 72 -1.17 -12.85 -5.16
N PRO A 73 -0.03 -12.40 -5.73
CA PRO A 73 0.91 -11.56 -4.98
C PRO A 73 0.35 -10.19 -4.62
N SER A 74 -0.64 -9.63 -5.34
CA SER A 74 -1.22 -8.35 -4.92
C SER A 74 -1.89 -8.42 -3.55
N GLU A 75 -2.42 -9.58 -3.15
CA GLU A 75 -3.07 -9.76 -1.85
C GLU A 75 -2.14 -10.31 -0.75
N ALA A 76 -0.86 -10.55 -1.05
CA ALA A 76 0.13 -10.96 -0.05
C ALA A 76 0.75 -9.75 0.65
N SER A 77 1.06 -9.83 1.94
CA SER A 77 1.85 -8.80 2.63
C SER A 77 3.19 -8.59 1.90
N GLY A 78 3.63 -7.33 1.80
CA GLY A 78 4.85 -7.02 1.03
C GLY A 78 4.70 -7.23 -0.49
N ARG A 79 3.52 -7.67 -0.95
CA ARG A 79 3.18 -8.09 -2.31
C ARG A 79 3.91 -9.34 -2.77
N GLN A 80 4.47 -10.11 -1.85
CA GLN A 80 5.33 -11.27 -2.11
C GLN A 80 4.92 -12.43 -1.23
N ALA A 81 5.20 -13.65 -1.66
CA ALA A 81 4.92 -14.84 -0.86
C ALA A 81 5.81 -16.00 -1.33
N VAL A 82 5.76 -17.14 -0.64
CA VAL A 82 6.48 -18.36 -1.04
C VAL A 82 5.52 -19.48 -1.39
N ARG A 83 5.61 -19.99 -2.62
CA ARG A 83 4.85 -21.14 -3.10
C ARG A 83 5.61 -22.45 -2.93
N LEU A 84 4.95 -23.44 -2.34
CA LEU A 84 5.42 -24.80 -2.10
C LEU A 84 4.56 -25.76 -2.95
N ASP A 85 5.12 -26.19 -4.08
CA ASP A 85 4.46 -26.97 -5.12
C ASP A 85 4.57 -28.49 -4.91
N SER A 86 5.56 -28.95 -4.13
CA SER A 86 5.94 -30.36 -4.08
C SER A 86 6.46 -30.80 -2.72
N GLN A 87 6.36 -32.11 -2.47
CA GLN A 87 6.87 -32.74 -1.25
C GLN A 87 8.35 -32.39 -1.02
N GLY A 88 8.68 -32.04 0.22
CA GLY A 88 10.02 -31.62 0.65
C GLY A 88 10.30 -30.12 0.49
N GLN A 89 9.39 -29.36 -0.12
CA GLN A 89 9.49 -27.90 -0.12
C GLN A 89 9.01 -27.32 1.20
N TYR A 90 9.67 -26.25 1.65
CA TYR A 90 9.43 -25.64 2.95
C TYR A 90 9.68 -24.13 2.98
N VAL A 91 9.15 -23.47 4.01
CA VAL A 91 9.61 -22.19 4.55
C VAL A 91 10.05 -22.41 6.00
N GLU A 92 11.25 -21.96 6.37
CA GLU A 92 11.83 -22.09 7.71
C GLU A 92 12.13 -20.72 8.30
N PHE A 93 11.30 -20.35 9.28
CA PHE A 93 11.41 -19.13 10.06
C PHE A 93 12.41 -19.31 11.20
N THR A 94 13.18 -18.26 11.48
CA THR A 94 14.02 -18.17 12.68
C THR A 94 13.41 -17.14 13.61
N LEU A 95 12.97 -17.58 14.79
CA LEU A 95 12.25 -16.72 15.71
C LEU A 95 13.13 -15.55 16.18
N THR A 96 12.58 -14.35 16.19
CA THR A 96 13.24 -13.13 16.70
C THR A 96 12.82 -12.79 18.13
N ALA A 97 11.78 -13.46 18.64
CA ALA A 97 11.27 -13.35 20.00
C ALA A 97 10.77 -14.73 20.50
N PRO A 98 10.55 -14.92 21.82
CA PRO A 98 9.90 -16.13 22.32
C PRO A 98 8.49 -16.33 21.73
N ALA A 99 8.12 -17.58 21.49
CA ALA A 99 6.79 -17.94 21.01
C ALA A 99 6.41 -19.38 21.40
N ASN A 100 5.12 -19.64 21.55
CA ASN A 100 4.56 -20.98 21.73
C ASN A 100 3.35 -21.24 20.84
N ALA A 101 2.98 -20.27 20.00
CA ALA A 101 1.93 -20.39 19.01
C ALA A 101 2.35 -19.68 17.72
N VAL A 102 1.72 -20.10 16.62
CA VAL A 102 1.89 -19.50 15.30
C VAL A 102 0.52 -19.28 14.66
N ASN A 103 0.36 -18.16 13.97
CA ASN A 103 -0.72 -17.90 13.03
C ASN A 103 -0.11 -17.69 11.65
N VAL A 104 -0.59 -18.39 10.64
CA VAL A 104 0.00 -18.38 9.29
C VAL A 104 -1.03 -17.81 8.33
N HIS A 105 -0.66 -16.78 7.59
CA HIS A 105 -1.44 -16.26 6.47
C HIS A 105 -1.03 -17.02 5.21
N TYR A 106 -1.98 -17.68 4.57
CA TYR A 106 -1.72 -18.65 3.51
C TYR A 106 -2.80 -18.62 2.44
N ASN A 107 -2.48 -19.21 1.29
CA ASN A 107 -3.44 -19.50 0.23
C ASN A 107 -3.32 -20.99 -0.17
N LEU A 108 -4.47 -21.59 -0.44
CA LEU A 108 -4.61 -22.85 -1.18
C LEU A 108 -5.42 -22.59 -2.45
N ALA A 109 -5.28 -23.44 -3.46
CA ALA A 109 -6.16 -23.41 -4.63
C ALA A 109 -7.63 -23.58 -4.21
N ASP A 110 -8.56 -22.94 -4.93
CA ASP A 110 -9.99 -23.02 -4.62
C ASP A 110 -10.52 -24.47 -4.56
N GLY A 111 -11.45 -24.72 -3.65
CA GLY A 111 -11.98 -26.03 -3.29
C GLY A 111 -11.02 -26.97 -2.57
N LYS A 112 -9.83 -26.52 -2.14
CA LYS A 112 -8.86 -27.38 -1.43
C LYS A 112 -8.95 -27.21 0.09
N THR A 113 -8.79 -28.33 0.78
CA THR A 113 -8.59 -28.42 2.22
C THR A 113 -7.49 -29.44 2.47
N GLY A 114 -6.65 -29.22 3.48
CA GLY A 114 -5.60 -30.14 3.84
C GLY A 114 -4.86 -29.74 5.10
N SER A 115 -3.73 -30.41 5.34
CA SER A 115 -2.80 -30.05 6.38
C SER A 115 -1.50 -29.48 5.80
N LEU A 116 -0.72 -28.80 6.64
CA LEU A 116 0.69 -28.52 6.39
C LEU A 116 1.52 -28.91 7.61
N SER A 117 2.54 -29.73 7.39
CA SER A 117 3.40 -30.22 8.47
C SER A 117 4.23 -29.10 9.08
N VAL A 118 4.33 -29.11 10.42
CA VAL A 118 5.08 -28.13 11.19
C VAL A 118 6.25 -28.82 11.89
N TYR A 119 7.43 -28.21 11.81
CA TYR A 119 8.65 -28.68 12.44
C TYR A 119 9.20 -27.62 13.38
N VAL A 120 9.72 -28.05 14.53
CA VAL A 120 10.46 -27.21 15.48
C VAL A 120 11.87 -27.76 15.62
N ASN A 121 12.88 -26.92 15.33
CA ASN A 121 14.29 -27.28 15.39
C ASN A 121 14.59 -28.61 14.65
N GLY A 122 13.97 -28.80 13.48
CA GLY A 122 14.12 -30.00 12.65
C GLY A 122 13.32 -31.23 13.10
N THR A 123 12.56 -31.15 14.20
CA THR A 123 11.69 -32.23 14.68
C THR A 123 10.24 -31.98 14.27
N LYS A 124 9.60 -32.93 13.59
CA LYS A 124 8.20 -32.85 13.19
C LYS A 124 7.30 -32.85 14.42
N LEU A 125 6.34 -31.92 14.49
CA LEU A 125 5.30 -31.93 15.52
C LEU A 125 4.25 -33.01 15.21
N GLY A 126 3.59 -33.52 16.26
CA GLY A 126 2.46 -34.44 16.10
C GLY A 126 1.20 -33.75 15.57
N SER A 127 1.13 -32.43 15.70
CA SER A 127 0.10 -31.57 15.11
C SER A 127 0.59 -30.94 13.80
N SER A 128 -0.36 -30.66 12.91
CA SER A 128 -0.18 -29.93 11.66
C SER A 128 -1.10 -28.72 11.64
N LEU A 129 -0.81 -27.71 10.82
CA LEU A 129 -1.76 -26.64 10.52
C LEU A 129 -2.90 -27.22 9.67
N ALA A 130 -4.14 -26.99 10.06
CA ALA A 130 -5.31 -27.27 9.24
C ALA A 130 -5.57 -26.07 8.34
N LEU A 131 -5.57 -26.30 7.02
CA LEU A 131 -5.64 -25.27 6.00
C LEU A 131 -6.83 -25.55 5.07
N THR A 132 -7.50 -24.50 4.60
CA THR A 132 -8.67 -24.59 3.73
C THR A 132 -8.80 -23.34 2.85
N SER A 133 -9.31 -23.50 1.64
CA SER A 133 -9.73 -22.37 0.80
C SER A 133 -11.19 -21.99 1.01
N ARG A 134 -11.89 -22.64 1.96
CA ARG A 134 -13.35 -22.50 2.17
C ARG A 134 -13.80 -21.05 2.35
N TYR A 135 -12.96 -20.23 3.00
CA TYR A 135 -13.26 -18.85 3.33
C TYR A 135 -12.65 -17.87 2.34
N SER A 136 -11.94 -18.35 1.32
CA SER A 136 -11.24 -17.56 0.30
C SER A 136 -12.02 -17.50 -1.02
N TYR A 137 -11.51 -16.72 -1.98
CA TYR A 137 -12.07 -16.58 -3.35
C TYR A 137 -13.47 -15.99 -3.38
N ILE A 138 -13.61 -14.80 -2.80
CA ILE A 138 -14.89 -14.11 -2.67
C ILE A 138 -15.18 -13.28 -3.93
N ASP A 139 -16.40 -13.42 -4.44
CA ASP A 139 -16.93 -12.64 -5.54
C ASP A 139 -17.93 -11.59 -5.05
N THR A 140 -17.72 -10.33 -5.44
CA THR A 140 -18.61 -9.19 -5.14
C THR A 140 -19.01 -8.46 -6.41
N SER A 141 -19.50 -9.19 -7.42
CA SER A 141 -19.72 -8.65 -8.78
C SER A 141 -20.70 -7.46 -8.87
N TRP A 142 -21.47 -7.16 -7.81
CA TRP A 142 -22.31 -5.96 -7.72
C TRP A 142 -21.52 -4.69 -7.38
N ILE A 143 -20.27 -4.80 -6.94
CA ILE A 143 -19.34 -3.69 -6.72
C ILE A 143 -18.62 -3.41 -8.04
N PRO A 144 -18.87 -2.26 -8.70
CA PRO A 144 -18.25 -1.96 -10.00
C PRO A 144 -16.72 -1.95 -9.93
N GLY A 145 -16.10 -2.73 -10.80
CA GLY A 145 -14.64 -2.86 -10.90
C GLY A 145 -14.02 -3.87 -9.93
N ALA A 146 -14.80 -4.45 -9.01
CA ALA A 146 -14.32 -5.56 -8.20
C ALA A 146 -14.09 -6.81 -9.07
N LYS A 147 -13.13 -7.62 -8.65
CA LYS A 147 -12.83 -8.95 -9.21
C LYS A 147 -12.92 -9.97 -8.07
N THR A 148 -12.82 -11.25 -8.37
CA THR A 148 -12.56 -12.27 -7.33
C THR A 148 -11.34 -11.85 -6.53
N HIS A 149 -11.45 -11.91 -5.21
CA HIS A 149 -10.46 -11.43 -4.25
C HIS A 149 -10.51 -12.30 -2.98
N HIS A 150 -9.84 -11.87 -1.90
CA HIS A 150 -9.79 -12.58 -0.63
C HIS A 150 -9.13 -13.96 -0.82
N PHE A 151 -7.96 -13.99 -1.46
CA PHE A 151 -7.29 -15.24 -1.83
C PHE A 151 -6.64 -15.93 -0.65
N PHE A 152 -6.25 -15.18 0.37
CA PHE A 152 -5.60 -15.73 1.55
C PHE A 152 -6.60 -15.95 2.69
N ASP A 153 -6.15 -16.67 3.71
CA ASP A 153 -6.84 -16.97 4.96
C ASP A 153 -5.78 -17.14 6.07
N ASP A 154 -6.18 -17.02 7.34
CA ASP A 154 -5.29 -17.23 8.49
C ASP A 154 -5.60 -18.54 9.23
N ALA A 155 -4.56 -19.36 9.45
CA ALA A 155 -4.66 -20.59 10.24
C ALA A 155 -3.71 -20.56 11.45
N ARG A 156 -4.24 -20.89 12.63
CA ARG A 156 -3.48 -20.83 13.89
C ARG A 156 -3.24 -22.19 14.53
N LEU A 157 -2.09 -22.33 15.19
CA LEU A 157 -1.67 -23.55 15.89
C LEU A 157 -0.88 -23.22 17.17
N GLN A 158 -1.22 -23.87 18.29
CA GLN A 158 -0.32 -23.95 19.44
C GLN A 158 0.77 -24.99 19.20
N LEU A 159 2.03 -24.60 19.38
CA LEU A 159 3.21 -25.44 19.12
C LEU A 159 3.46 -26.47 20.22
N GLY A 160 2.73 -26.37 21.35
CA GLY A 160 2.82 -27.30 22.49
C GLY A 160 4.09 -27.15 23.34
N GLN A 161 4.91 -26.13 23.08
CA GLN A 161 6.16 -25.87 23.78
C GLN A 161 6.52 -24.38 23.70
N ASN A 162 7.21 -23.85 24.72
CA ASN A 162 7.74 -22.49 24.69
C ASN A 162 9.10 -22.47 23.99
N LEU A 163 9.19 -21.69 22.91
CA LEU A 163 10.39 -21.50 22.12
C LEU A 163 11.07 -20.19 22.49
N SER A 164 12.39 -20.15 22.39
CA SER A 164 13.18 -18.94 22.53
C SER A 164 13.47 -18.31 21.16
N ALA A 165 13.87 -17.04 21.15
CA ALA A 165 14.47 -16.44 19.95
C ALA A 165 15.65 -17.31 19.45
N GLY A 166 15.78 -17.45 18.14
CA GLY A 166 16.72 -18.34 17.46
C GLY A 166 16.21 -19.76 17.21
N ALA A 167 15.09 -20.17 17.83
CA ALA A 167 14.43 -21.42 17.46
C ALA A 167 13.95 -21.37 16.01
N LYS A 168 13.94 -22.53 15.36
CA LYS A 168 13.51 -22.67 13.97
C LYS A 168 12.12 -23.28 13.91
N VAL A 169 11.19 -22.61 13.24
CA VAL A 169 9.86 -23.15 12.94
C VAL A 169 9.74 -23.29 11.43
N ARG A 170 9.52 -24.50 10.95
CA ARG A 170 9.43 -24.81 9.52
C ARG A 170 8.05 -25.33 9.16
N LEU A 171 7.47 -24.75 8.12
CA LEU A 171 6.29 -25.24 7.42
C LEU A 171 6.75 -26.02 6.20
N GLN A 172 6.40 -27.30 6.09
CA GLN A 172 6.91 -28.19 5.05
C GLN A 172 5.82 -29.06 4.46
N VAL A 173 5.84 -29.23 3.14
CA VAL A 173 4.97 -30.18 2.44
C VAL A 173 5.53 -31.59 2.60
N ASP A 174 4.91 -32.42 3.44
CA ASP A 174 5.21 -33.84 3.54
C ASP A 174 4.21 -34.70 2.75
N SER A 175 4.39 -36.02 2.76
CA SER A 175 3.53 -36.94 2.00
C SER A 175 2.05 -36.93 2.41
N ALA A 176 1.74 -36.48 3.63
CA ALA A 176 0.36 -36.34 4.11
C ALA A 176 -0.29 -35.00 3.70
N ASP A 177 0.53 -34.05 3.24
CA ASP A 177 0.11 -32.68 2.91
C ASP A 177 -0.26 -32.63 1.42
N THR A 178 -1.50 -33.02 1.11
CA THR A 178 -1.96 -33.28 -0.26
C THR A 178 -2.65 -32.09 -0.94
N ALA A 179 -2.61 -30.90 -0.34
CA ALA A 179 -3.31 -29.70 -0.85
C ALA A 179 -2.43 -28.78 -1.68
N ALA A 180 -1.22 -29.22 -2.08
CA ALA A 180 -0.32 -28.43 -2.90
C ALA A 180 -0.99 -27.93 -4.20
N PRO A 181 -0.64 -26.71 -4.67
CA PRO A 181 0.36 -25.82 -4.09
C PRO A 181 -0.12 -25.13 -2.80
N TYR A 182 0.81 -24.95 -1.86
CA TYR A 182 0.64 -24.11 -0.68
C TYR A 182 1.35 -22.79 -0.91
N THR A 183 0.67 -21.65 -0.78
CA THR A 183 1.33 -20.35 -0.81
C THR A 183 1.36 -19.80 0.61
N ILE A 184 2.55 -19.55 1.15
CA ILE A 184 2.76 -19.00 2.49
C ILE A 184 3.14 -17.53 2.31
N ASP A 185 2.31 -16.62 2.82
CA ASP A 185 2.60 -15.19 2.83
C ASP A 185 3.49 -14.86 4.03
N LEU A 186 2.98 -15.08 5.24
CA LEU A 186 3.66 -14.70 6.47
C LEU A 186 3.29 -15.60 7.65
N ALA A 187 4.06 -15.49 8.73
CA ALA A 187 3.74 -16.12 10.00
C ALA A 187 3.87 -15.13 11.17
N ASP A 188 2.84 -15.07 12.00
CA ASP A 188 2.83 -14.36 13.28
C ASP A 188 3.18 -15.32 14.42
N PHE A 189 4.28 -15.06 15.11
CA PHE A 189 4.73 -15.86 16.25
C PHE A 189 4.43 -15.17 17.56
N GLU A 190 3.72 -15.86 18.46
CA GLU A 190 3.22 -15.31 19.72
C GLU A 190 3.63 -16.16 20.92
N GLN A 191 4.01 -15.49 22.01
CA GLN A 191 4.11 -16.09 23.33
C GLN A 191 2.76 -15.97 24.06
N VAL A 192 1.88 -16.94 23.84
CA VAL A 192 0.55 -16.98 24.45
C VAL A 192 0.68 -17.34 25.92
N GLY A 193 0.13 -16.49 26.80
CA GLY A 193 0.05 -16.73 28.24
C GLY A 193 -0.96 -17.83 28.58
N ALA A 194 -0.91 -18.38 29.79
CA ALA A 194 -1.85 -19.43 30.20
C ALA A 194 -3.33 -18.97 30.13
N ALA A 195 -4.24 -19.93 29.95
CA ALA A 195 -5.68 -19.67 29.96
C ALA A 195 -6.10 -18.93 31.25
N GLY A 196 -6.90 -17.89 31.08
CA GLY A 196 -7.50 -17.15 32.18
C GLY A 196 -8.33 -18.05 33.10
N THR A 197 -8.37 -17.71 34.38
CA THR A 197 -9.16 -18.42 35.38
C THR A 197 -10.50 -17.73 35.62
N ARG A 198 -11.54 -18.52 35.90
CA ARG A 198 -12.87 -18.01 36.27
C ARG A 198 -12.79 -16.96 37.39
N PRO A 199 -13.28 -15.73 37.17
CA PRO A 199 -13.33 -14.73 38.22
C PRO A 199 -14.27 -15.13 39.36
N ALA A 200 -13.93 -14.77 40.60
CA ALA A 200 -14.72 -15.16 41.77
C ALA A 200 -16.18 -14.67 41.74
N ASN A 201 -16.45 -13.50 41.15
CA ASN A 201 -17.78 -12.91 41.04
C ASN A 201 -18.41 -13.10 39.64
N SER A 202 -18.36 -14.33 39.11
CA SER A 202 -18.85 -14.66 37.77
C SER A 202 -19.77 -15.88 37.74
N LEU A 203 -20.57 -15.97 36.69
CA LEU A 203 -21.45 -17.09 36.37
C LEU A 203 -20.92 -17.79 35.11
N SER A 204 -20.53 -19.07 35.21
CA SER A 204 -20.00 -19.81 34.07
C SER A 204 -21.13 -20.27 33.16
N VAL A 205 -20.98 -20.15 31.84
CA VAL A 205 -21.97 -20.68 30.88
C VAL A 205 -22.21 -22.19 31.05
N THR A 206 -21.20 -22.92 31.53
CA THR A 206 -21.31 -24.36 31.84
C THR A 206 -22.21 -24.66 33.04
N ASP A 207 -22.36 -23.71 33.98
CA ASP A 207 -23.30 -23.84 35.10
C ASP A 207 -24.76 -23.75 34.62
N TYR A 208 -24.96 -23.29 33.38
CA TYR A 208 -26.26 -23.13 32.71
C TYR A 208 -26.47 -24.11 31.55
N GLY A 209 -25.59 -25.12 31.42
CA GLY A 209 -25.76 -26.23 30.48
C GLY A 209 -24.92 -26.17 29.20
N ALA A 210 -24.08 -25.15 29.02
CA ALA A 210 -23.18 -25.10 27.86
C ALA A 210 -22.10 -26.18 27.99
N THR A 211 -21.75 -26.85 26.89
CA THR A 211 -20.75 -27.92 26.87
C THR A 211 -19.75 -27.68 25.75
N ALA A 212 -18.50 -27.43 26.12
CA ALA A 212 -17.49 -27.09 25.13
C ALA A 212 -17.10 -28.30 24.25
N ASN A 213 -16.84 -28.05 22.97
CA ASN A 213 -16.28 -28.97 21.99
C ASN A 213 -17.15 -30.22 21.69
N ASP A 214 -18.46 -30.17 21.94
CA ASP A 214 -19.36 -31.29 21.65
C ASP A 214 -20.21 -31.07 20.37
N GLY A 215 -20.10 -29.88 19.76
CA GLY A 215 -20.81 -29.51 18.54
C GLY A 215 -22.31 -29.28 18.73
N SER A 216 -22.79 -29.23 19.97
CA SER A 216 -24.20 -28.95 20.30
C SER A 216 -24.45 -27.44 20.45
N ASP A 217 -25.70 -27.03 20.29
CA ASP A 217 -26.12 -25.62 20.41
C ASP A 217 -26.09 -25.15 21.88
N ASP A 218 -25.21 -24.21 22.19
CA ASP A 218 -25.02 -23.60 23.50
C ASP A 218 -25.81 -22.29 23.70
N THR A 219 -26.54 -21.82 22.68
CA THR A 219 -27.19 -20.50 22.67
C THR A 219 -28.06 -20.30 23.92
N GLN A 220 -28.89 -21.28 24.27
CA GLN A 220 -29.83 -21.12 25.38
C GLN A 220 -29.11 -21.06 26.74
N ALA A 221 -28.01 -21.82 26.89
CA ALA A 221 -27.19 -21.75 28.10
C ALA A 221 -26.54 -20.37 28.26
N PHE A 222 -26.03 -19.80 27.17
CA PHE A 222 -25.51 -18.43 27.16
C PHE A 222 -26.60 -17.40 27.50
N ARG A 223 -27.79 -17.48 26.88
CA ARG A 223 -28.92 -16.58 27.20
C ARG A 223 -29.30 -16.65 28.68
N ASN A 224 -29.35 -17.86 29.24
CA ASN A 224 -29.66 -18.06 30.66
C ASN A 224 -28.59 -17.45 31.57
N ALA A 225 -27.31 -17.68 31.26
CA ALA A 225 -26.19 -17.12 32.01
C ALA A 225 -26.16 -15.58 31.94
N ILE A 226 -26.39 -14.99 30.76
CA ILE A 226 -26.46 -13.53 30.54
C ILE A 226 -27.60 -12.91 31.36
N SER A 227 -28.80 -13.50 31.31
CA SER A 227 -29.95 -13.04 32.08
C SER A 227 -29.69 -13.09 33.59
N ALA A 228 -29.13 -14.20 34.06
CA ALA A 228 -28.76 -14.37 35.47
C ALA A 228 -27.66 -13.38 35.91
N ALA A 229 -26.65 -13.16 35.07
CA ALA A 229 -25.56 -12.24 35.34
C ALA A 229 -26.05 -10.79 35.44
N LYS A 230 -26.91 -10.36 34.51
CA LYS A 230 -27.54 -9.03 34.53
C LYS A 230 -28.36 -8.82 35.80
N SER A 231 -29.21 -9.78 36.18
CA SER A 231 -30.04 -9.68 37.38
C SER A 231 -29.25 -9.68 38.69
N GLN A 232 -28.08 -10.32 38.73
CA GLN A 232 -27.22 -10.40 39.92
C GLN A 232 -26.11 -9.35 39.96
N GLY A 233 -25.94 -8.55 38.91
CA GLY A 233 -24.79 -7.64 38.78
C GLY A 233 -23.45 -8.39 38.73
N LYS A 234 -23.41 -9.55 38.09
CA LYS A 234 -22.21 -10.39 37.90
C LYS A 234 -21.75 -10.39 36.45
N GLU A 235 -20.54 -10.90 36.20
CA GLU A 235 -20.08 -11.18 34.83
C GLU A 235 -20.37 -12.62 34.42
N VAL A 236 -20.49 -12.84 33.11
CA VAL A 236 -20.55 -14.17 32.49
C VAL A 236 -19.11 -14.62 32.19
N TRP A 237 -18.80 -15.84 32.61
CA TRP A 237 -17.53 -16.50 32.33
C TRP A 237 -17.69 -17.56 31.24
N VAL A 238 -16.81 -17.52 30.24
CA VAL A 238 -16.69 -18.54 29.19
C VAL A 238 -15.37 -19.29 29.41
N PRO A 239 -15.40 -20.57 29.83
CA PRO A 239 -14.18 -21.35 30.03
C PRO A 239 -13.49 -21.71 28.69
N PRO A 240 -12.29 -22.31 28.71
CA PRO A 240 -11.65 -22.80 27.50
C PRO A 240 -12.51 -23.83 26.74
N GLY A 241 -12.49 -23.75 25.41
CA GLY A 241 -13.17 -24.62 24.46
C GLY A 241 -14.02 -23.85 23.44
N ARG A 242 -14.55 -24.57 22.46
CA ARG A 242 -15.45 -24.06 21.42
C ARG A 242 -16.92 -24.29 21.81
N PHE A 243 -17.74 -23.27 21.64
CA PHE A 243 -19.18 -23.29 21.93
C PHE A 243 -19.96 -22.87 20.69
N GLU A 244 -21.01 -23.61 20.32
CA GLU A 244 -21.81 -23.31 19.13
C GLU A 244 -22.95 -22.35 19.47
N ILE A 245 -23.02 -21.23 18.76
CA ILE A 245 -24.02 -20.17 18.94
C ILE A 245 -24.69 -19.89 17.58
N PRO A 246 -25.53 -20.83 17.08
CA PRO A 246 -26.21 -20.68 15.79
C PRO A 246 -27.28 -19.58 15.78
N GLN A 247 -27.66 -19.05 16.94
CA GLN A 247 -28.62 -17.95 17.05
C GLN A 247 -28.05 -16.80 17.88
N ALA A 248 -28.38 -15.57 17.47
CA ALA A 248 -27.85 -14.39 18.11
C ALA A 248 -28.17 -14.28 19.61
N LEU A 249 -27.19 -13.74 20.33
CA LEU A 249 -27.28 -13.32 21.71
C LEU A 249 -27.58 -11.81 21.76
N GLN A 250 -28.49 -11.45 22.65
CA GLN A 250 -28.76 -10.05 23.01
C GLN A 250 -28.04 -9.75 24.32
N VAL A 251 -27.27 -8.67 24.34
CA VAL A 251 -26.42 -8.30 25.49
C VAL A 251 -26.62 -6.84 25.86
N ASP A 252 -26.81 -6.54 27.14
CA ASP A 252 -26.99 -5.18 27.64
C ASP A 252 -26.77 -5.17 29.16
N GLN A 253 -25.96 -4.22 29.68
CA GLN A 253 -25.57 -4.12 31.09
C GLN A 253 -24.91 -5.40 31.65
N VAL A 254 -24.06 -6.05 30.85
CA VAL A 254 -23.40 -7.30 31.25
C VAL A 254 -21.96 -7.34 30.74
N THR A 255 -21.07 -7.95 31.53
CA THR A 255 -19.73 -8.33 31.09
C THR A 255 -19.71 -9.81 30.69
N ILE A 256 -19.15 -10.14 29.53
CA ILE A 256 -18.83 -11.49 29.09
C ILE A 256 -17.31 -11.58 28.94
N ARG A 257 -16.70 -12.52 29.64
CA ARG A 257 -15.25 -12.72 29.66
C ARG A 257 -14.89 -14.17 29.35
N GLY A 258 -13.97 -14.37 28.41
CA GLY A 258 -13.36 -15.67 28.12
C GLY A 258 -12.04 -15.89 28.83
N ALA A 259 -11.47 -17.08 28.62
CA ALA A 259 -10.17 -17.47 29.14
C ALA A 259 -8.98 -17.01 28.28
N GLY A 260 -9.21 -16.13 27.31
CA GLY A 260 -8.26 -15.70 26.28
C GLY A 260 -8.72 -16.14 24.89
N ASN A 261 -8.43 -15.33 23.87
CA ASN A 261 -8.88 -15.56 22.49
C ASN A 261 -8.24 -16.79 21.80
N TRP A 262 -7.18 -17.35 22.37
CA TRP A 262 -6.62 -18.66 22.00
C TRP A 262 -7.32 -19.85 22.66
N TYR A 263 -8.18 -19.61 23.66
CA TYR A 263 -8.74 -20.63 24.54
C TYR A 263 -10.26 -20.74 24.47
N SER A 264 -10.98 -19.63 24.54
CA SER A 264 -12.45 -19.60 24.49
C SER A 264 -12.91 -19.16 23.12
N VAL A 265 -13.69 -19.99 22.43
CA VAL A 265 -14.18 -19.73 21.07
C VAL A 265 -15.71 -19.79 21.05
N LEU A 266 -16.35 -18.71 20.64
CA LEU A 266 -17.76 -18.70 20.26
C LEU A 266 -17.85 -18.88 18.75
N HIS A 267 -18.62 -19.85 18.30
CA HIS A 267 -18.71 -20.20 16.89
C HIS A 267 -20.11 -19.97 16.32
N GLY A 268 -20.22 -19.26 15.20
CA GLY A 268 -21.48 -18.92 14.55
C GLY A 268 -21.42 -17.61 13.75
N ASN A 269 -22.36 -17.43 12.83
CA ASN A 269 -22.30 -16.32 11.86
C ASN A 269 -22.87 -14.99 12.37
N ASN A 270 -23.69 -14.99 13.43
CA ASN A 270 -24.37 -13.81 13.95
C ASN A 270 -24.41 -13.88 15.48
N ILE A 271 -23.24 -13.84 16.12
CA ILE A 271 -23.10 -14.12 17.57
C ILE A 271 -23.85 -13.09 18.41
N PHE A 272 -23.62 -11.80 18.17
CA PHE A 272 -24.29 -10.72 18.91
C PHE A 272 -25.13 -9.87 17.97
N ASN A 273 -26.41 -9.70 18.32
CA ASN A 273 -27.34 -8.89 17.53
C ASN A 273 -28.28 -8.10 18.43
N ASN A 274 -28.00 -6.81 18.57
CA ASN A 274 -28.77 -5.91 19.42
C ASN A 274 -29.57 -4.92 18.58
N GLY A 275 -30.90 -5.09 18.53
CA GLY A 275 -31.79 -4.07 17.97
C GLY A 275 -31.85 -2.79 18.82
N SER A 276 -31.54 -2.89 20.12
CA SER A 276 -31.34 -1.76 21.03
C SER A 276 -30.53 -2.19 22.26
N ALA A 277 -29.79 -1.26 22.86
CA ALA A 277 -29.09 -1.46 24.12
C ALA A 277 -28.95 -0.13 24.86
N THR A 278 -28.95 -0.18 26.19
CA THR A 278 -28.64 0.99 27.02
C THR A 278 -27.14 1.21 27.12
N GLY A 279 -26.36 0.14 27.13
CA GLY A 279 -24.89 0.20 27.19
C GLY A 279 -24.28 -0.67 28.28
N ASN A 280 -23.09 -0.27 28.73
CA ASN A 280 -22.26 -0.99 29.71
C ASN A 280 -22.06 -2.47 29.36
N ILE A 281 -22.05 -2.79 28.07
CA ILE A 281 -21.70 -4.12 27.56
C ILE A 281 -20.19 -4.21 27.59
N LYS A 282 -19.64 -5.30 28.12
CA LYS A 282 -18.19 -5.50 28.10
C LYS A 282 -17.86 -6.89 27.59
N LEU A 283 -17.20 -6.98 26.45
CA LEU A 283 -16.78 -8.23 25.83
C LEU A 283 -15.27 -8.34 25.94
N TYR A 284 -14.76 -9.40 26.57
CA TYR A 284 -13.34 -9.56 26.84
C TYR A 284 -12.81 -10.97 26.54
N ASP A 285 -11.63 -11.04 25.93
CA ASP A 285 -10.74 -12.20 26.01
C ASP A 285 -11.33 -13.53 25.46
N PHE A 286 -12.04 -13.50 24.32
CA PHE A 286 -12.49 -14.70 23.61
C PHE A 286 -12.40 -14.52 22.09
N ALA A 287 -12.50 -15.60 21.33
CA ALA A 287 -12.62 -15.56 19.88
C ALA A 287 -14.08 -15.68 19.42
N VAL A 288 -14.40 -15.04 18.30
CA VAL A 288 -15.64 -15.22 17.55
C VAL A 288 -15.26 -15.70 16.15
N PHE A 289 -15.55 -16.97 15.87
CA PHE A 289 -15.29 -17.56 14.56
C PHE A 289 -16.60 -17.84 13.84
N GLY A 290 -16.77 -17.24 12.67
CA GLY A 290 -17.87 -17.55 11.79
C GLY A 290 -17.54 -18.68 10.82
N ASP A 291 -18.53 -18.98 9.99
CA ASP A 291 -18.51 -19.91 8.86
C ASP A 291 -18.99 -19.20 7.57
N VAL A 292 -18.79 -17.88 7.50
CA VAL A 292 -19.23 -17.05 6.37
C VAL A 292 -18.26 -17.27 5.20
N THR A 293 -18.80 -17.48 4.00
CA THR A 293 -18.01 -17.83 2.79
C THR A 293 -18.39 -16.98 1.57
N GLU A 294 -19.19 -15.94 1.80
CA GLU A 294 -19.64 -14.99 0.80
C GLU A 294 -19.92 -13.65 1.48
N ARG A 295 -19.94 -12.57 0.71
CA ARG A 295 -20.48 -11.29 1.18
C ARG A 295 -21.96 -11.19 0.81
N ASN A 296 -22.85 -11.36 1.79
CA ASN A 296 -24.27 -11.06 1.62
C ASN A 296 -24.63 -9.80 2.40
N ASP A 297 -24.72 -8.65 1.71
CA ASP A 297 -24.99 -7.35 2.34
C ASP A 297 -26.35 -7.30 3.06
N GLY A 298 -27.33 -8.12 2.64
CA GLY A 298 -28.64 -8.23 3.28
C GLY A 298 -28.67 -9.07 4.55
N SER A 299 -27.57 -9.74 4.90
CA SER A 299 -27.48 -10.62 6.06
C SER A 299 -26.72 -9.98 7.23
N PRO A 300 -27.14 -10.17 8.49
CA PRO A 300 -26.44 -9.67 9.67
C PRO A 300 -25.32 -10.62 10.13
N ASP A 301 -24.61 -11.27 9.20
CA ASP A 301 -23.60 -12.30 9.49
C ASP A 301 -22.29 -11.72 10.05
N ASN A 302 -22.38 -10.89 11.09
CA ASN A 302 -21.26 -10.20 11.73
C ASN A 302 -20.98 -10.82 13.11
N ALA A 303 -19.77 -10.60 13.65
CA ALA A 303 -19.52 -10.98 15.04
C ALA A 303 -20.38 -10.14 16.00
N PHE A 304 -20.49 -8.83 15.74
CA PHE A 304 -21.43 -7.95 16.42
C PHE A 304 -22.22 -7.11 15.40
N HIS A 305 -23.55 -7.15 15.50
CA HIS A 305 -24.47 -6.37 14.69
C HIS A 305 -25.41 -5.52 15.55
N GLY A 306 -25.58 -4.25 15.18
CA GLY A 306 -26.55 -3.35 15.82
C GLY A 306 -25.94 -2.47 16.92
N VAL A 307 -26.58 -2.38 18.09
CA VAL A 307 -26.32 -1.30 19.06
C VAL A 307 -25.50 -1.77 20.27
N LEU A 308 -24.38 -1.09 20.54
CA LEU A 308 -23.59 -1.28 21.77
C LEU A 308 -24.05 -0.37 22.92
N GLY A 309 -24.78 0.71 22.64
CA GLY A 309 -25.24 1.67 23.66
C GLY A 309 -24.10 2.51 24.24
N ALA A 310 -24.29 3.06 25.45
CA ALA A 310 -23.31 3.95 26.07
C ALA A 310 -22.23 3.20 26.88
N ASN A 311 -20.99 3.69 26.86
CA ASN A 311 -19.87 3.24 27.72
C ASN A 311 -19.56 1.74 27.64
N SER A 312 -19.78 1.14 26.47
CA SER A 312 -19.49 -0.28 26.21
C SER A 312 -18.04 -0.49 25.77
N VAL A 313 -17.51 -1.69 26.05
CA VAL A 313 -16.13 -2.08 25.78
C VAL A 313 -16.08 -3.40 25.01
N VAL A 314 -15.25 -3.46 23.98
CA VAL A 314 -14.91 -4.70 23.25
C VAL A 314 -13.40 -4.80 23.17
N SER A 315 -12.79 -5.73 23.91
CA SER A 315 -11.34 -5.80 23.97
C SER A 315 -10.74 -7.19 24.08
N GLY A 316 -9.62 -7.41 23.40
CA GLY A 316 -8.89 -8.68 23.44
C GLY A 316 -9.55 -9.79 22.62
N LEU A 317 -10.49 -9.47 21.73
CA LEU A 317 -11.16 -10.46 20.90
C LEU A 317 -10.28 -10.88 19.71
N TRP A 318 -10.51 -12.09 19.22
CA TRP A 318 -10.11 -12.51 17.87
C TRP A 318 -11.36 -12.81 17.08
N ILE A 319 -11.63 -12.06 16.02
CA ILE A 319 -12.79 -12.22 15.15
C ILE A 319 -12.30 -12.69 13.78
N GLN A 320 -12.93 -13.72 13.22
CA GLN A 320 -12.53 -14.31 11.94
C GLN A 320 -13.70 -14.96 11.20
N ASN A 321 -13.67 -14.95 9.87
CA ASN A 321 -14.63 -15.64 8.99
C ASN A 321 -16.09 -15.21 9.21
N THR A 322 -16.28 -13.92 9.52
CA THR A 322 -17.58 -13.26 9.56
C THR A 322 -17.72 -12.30 8.36
N LYS A 323 -18.93 -11.82 8.07
CA LYS A 323 -19.11 -10.77 7.06
C LYS A 323 -18.38 -9.49 7.48
N CYS A 324 -18.71 -8.96 8.66
CA CYS A 324 -17.95 -7.89 9.30
C CYS A 324 -17.54 -8.30 10.70
N GLY A 325 -16.51 -7.64 11.25
CA GLY A 325 -16.22 -7.76 12.68
C GLY A 325 -17.34 -7.11 13.50
N LEU A 326 -17.42 -5.78 13.45
CA LEU A 326 -18.44 -5.01 14.16
C LEU A 326 -19.17 -4.07 13.18
N TRP A 327 -20.48 -4.26 13.01
CA TRP A 327 -21.33 -3.35 12.24
C TRP A 327 -22.29 -2.62 13.19
N LEU A 328 -21.93 -1.41 13.61
CA LEU A 328 -22.69 -0.64 14.59
C LEU A 328 -23.67 0.29 13.91
N MET A 329 -24.96 -0.03 13.98
CA MET A 329 -26.01 0.66 13.22
C MET A 329 -27.31 0.76 14.00
N SER A 330 -28.29 1.47 13.43
CA SER A 330 -29.71 1.45 13.84
C SER A 330 -30.01 1.94 15.26
N GLY A 331 -29.07 2.61 15.92
CA GLY A 331 -29.28 3.21 17.23
C GLY A 331 -28.05 3.94 17.76
N ALA A 332 -28.25 4.79 18.77
CA ALA A 332 -27.17 5.58 19.35
C ALA A 332 -26.20 4.71 20.14
N SER A 333 -24.90 4.86 19.86
CA SER A 333 -23.84 4.34 20.73
C SER A 333 -22.89 5.48 21.09
N SER A 334 -22.36 5.48 22.31
CA SER A 334 -21.47 6.57 22.73
C SER A 334 -20.46 6.15 23.79
N GLY A 335 -19.32 6.83 23.83
CA GLY A 335 -18.29 6.52 24.84
C GLY A 335 -17.72 5.10 24.70
N LEU A 336 -17.74 4.51 23.50
CA LEU A 336 -17.27 3.14 23.29
C LEU A 336 -15.75 3.07 23.40
N THR A 337 -15.24 1.93 23.88
CA THR A 337 -13.82 1.57 23.80
C THR A 337 -13.70 0.21 23.10
N ILE A 338 -13.22 0.21 21.86
CA ILE A 338 -12.99 -1.02 21.10
C ILE A 338 -11.50 -1.12 20.84
N SER A 339 -10.83 -2.03 21.56
CA SER A 339 -9.36 -2.05 21.57
C SER A 339 -8.70 -3.41 21.72
N ASN A 340 -7.45 -3.54 21.27
CA ASN A 340 -6.66 -4.76 21.42
C ASN A 340 -7.29 -6.01 20.76
N ASN A 341 -8.12 -5.80 19.72
CA ASN A 341 -8.76 -6.89 19.01
C ASN A 341 -7.94 -7.29 17.77
N ARG A 342 -8.09 -8.55 17.35
CA ARG A 342 -7.65 -9.06 16.05
C ARG A 342 -8.89 -9.31 15.21
N ILE A 343 -8.98 -8.74 14.02
CA ILE A 343 -10.11 -8.91 13.10
C ILE A 343 -9.55 -9.32 11.76
N LEU A 344 -9.58 -10.62 11.49
CA LEU A 344 -8.96 -11.24 10.32
C LEU A 344 -10.05 -11.81 9.41
N ASP A 345 -9.77 -11.90 8.11
CA ASP A 345 -10.57 -12.69 7.15
C ASP A 345 -12.08 -12.41 7.20
N THR A 346 -12.45 -11.12 7.13
CA THR A 346 -13.87 -10.72 7.06
C THR A 346 -14.28 -10.49 5.60
N MET A 347 -15.50 -10.86 5.23
CA MET A 347 -15.97 -10.76 3.83
C MET A 347 -16.27 -9.33 3.37
N ALA A 348 -16.36 -8.40 4.31
CA ALA A 348 -16.53 -6.96 4.13
C ALA A 348 -15.71 -6.24 5.23
N ASP A 349 -16.22 -5.12 5.75
CA ASP A 349 -15.52 -4.27 6.69
C ASP A 349 -15.04 -4.98 7.96
N GLY A 350 -13.90 -4.54 8.49
CA GLY A 350 -13.47 -4.97 9.82
C GLY A 350 -14.37 -4.38 10.92
N ILE A 351 -14.44 -3.05 10.99
CA ILE A 351 -15.34 -2.32 11.91
C ILE A 351 -15.97 -1.14 11.16
N ASN A 352 -17.30 -1.03 11.24
CA ASN A 352 -18.05 0.10 10.70
C ASN A 352 -18.94 0.73 11.77
N PHE A 353 -18.80 2.05 11.95
CA PHE A 353 -19.79 2.88 12.64
C PHE A 353 -20.74 3.46 11.59
N ASP A 354 -21.91 2.87 11.45
CA ASP A 354 -22.94 3.21 10.47
C ASP A 354 -23.96 4.17 11.10
N GLY A 355 -23.46 5.36 11.47
CA GLY A 355 -24.22 6.50 11.94
C GLY A 355 -24.55 6.51 13.43
N ASN A 356 -24.63 7.72 13.99
CA ASN A 356 -25.02 7.98 15.39
C ASN A 356 -24.10 7.32 16.44
N VAL A 357 -22.82 7.12 16.12
CA VAL A 357 -21.80 6.72 17.09
C VAL A 357 -20.98 7.93 17.48
N THR A 358 -20.88 8.21 18.78
CA THR A 358 -20.24 9.46 19.26
C THR A 358 -19.23 9.25 20.37
N ASN A 359 -18.23 10.13 20.46
CA ASN A 359 -17.23 10.15 21.54
C ASN A 359 -16.60 8.77 21.81
N SER A 360 -16.39 7.99 20.77
CA SER A 360 -16.00 6.58 20.84
C SER A 360 -14.60 6.37 20.29
N THR A 361 -13.91 5.35 20.79
CA THR A 361 -12.51 5.08 20.43
C THR A 361 -12.35 3.68 19.84
N LEU A 362 -11.74 3.61 18.65
CA LEU A 362 -11.17 2.41 18.06
C LEU A 362 -9.65 2.49 18.23
N SER A 363 -9.06 1.70 19.14
CA SER A 363 -7.61 1.80 19.39
C SER A 363 -6.86 0.50 19.53
N ASN A 364 -5.62 0.46 19.04
CA ASN A 364 -4.76 -0.71 19.18
C ASN A 364 -5.37 -2.01 18.62
N ASN A 365 -6.19 -1.91 17.56
CA ASN A 365 -6.74 -3.08 16.88
C ASN A 365 -5.83 -3.49 15.71
N TYR A 366 -5.71 -4.79 15.48
CA TYR A 366 -5.00 -5.38 14.35
C TYR A 366 -6.00 -6.00 13.38
N LEU A 367 -5.95 -5.59 12.13
CA LEU A 367 -6.86 -6.04 11.08
C LEU A 367 -6.06 -6.51 9.86
N ARG A 368 -6.45 -7.64 9.29
CA ARG A 368 -5.83 -8.20 8.08
C ARG A 368 -6.89 -8.84 7.20
N ASN A 369 -6.75 -8.73 5.88
CA ASN A 369 -7.56 -9.48 4.91
C ASN A 369 -9.07 -9.21 5.07
N ASN A 370 -9.45 -7.92 5.14
CA ASN A 370 -10.86 -7.52 5.18
C ASN A 370 -11.36 -7.29 3.74
N GLY A 371 -12.56 -7.76 3.41
CA GLY A 371 -13.16 -7.70 2.06
C GLY A 371 -13.74 -6.34 1.66
N ASP A 372 -13.53 -5.31 2.48
CA ASP A 372 -13.85 -3.90 2.21
C ASP A 372 -13.01 -3.03 3.17
N ASP A 373 -13.48 -1.83 3.51
CA ASP A 373 -12.82 -0.91 4.44
C ASP A 373 -12.41 -1.60 5.75
N GLY A 374 -11.12 -1.53 6.10
CA GLY A 374 -10.65 -2.11 7.37
C GLY A 374 -11.35 -1.45 8.57
N LEU A 375 -11.33 -0.13 8.62
CA LEU A 375 -12.08 0.67 9.60
C LEU A 375 -12.87 1.78 8.89
N ALA A 376 -14.17 1.87 9.16
CA ALA A 376 -15.05 2.88 8.57
C ALA A 376 -15.85 3.65 9.63
N LEU A 377 -15.95 4.96 9.45
CA LEU A 377 -17.02 5.78 10.02
C LEU A 377 -17.92 6.22 8.87
N TRP A 378 -19.12 5.64 8.79
CA TRP A 378 -20.12 6.00 7.82
C TRP A 378 -21.28 6.73 8.48
N SER A 379 -21.29 8.06 8.35
CA SER A 379 -22.32 8.94 8.93
C SER A 379 -23.64 8.88 8.16
N ASN A 380 -24.22 7.68 8.10
CA ASN A 380 -25.43 7.34 7.37
C ASN A 380 -26.67 7.84 8.12
N GLY A 381 -27.37 8.81 7.54
CA GLY A 381 -28.58 9.41 8.12
C GLY A 381 -28.38 10.22 9.41
N SER A 382 -27.33 9.94 10.20
CA SER A 382 -26.95 10.64 11.43
C SER A 382 -25.43 10.76 11.53
N PRO A 383 -24.91 11.89 12.05
CA PRO A 383 -23.46 12.12 12.10
C PRO A 383 -22.79 11.22 13.14
N ASP A 384 -21.69 10.61 12.75
CA ASP A 384 -20.68 10.12 13.68
C ASP A 384 -19.82 11.30 14.12
N SER A 385 -19.61 11.45 15.43
CA SER A 385 -18.93 12.63 15.94
C SER A 385 -18.08 12.45 17.18
N GLY A 386 -16.93 13.11 17.22
CA GLY A 386 -16.02 13.06 18.36
C GLY A 386 -15.30 11.71 18.48
N ASN A 387 -15.28 10.90 17.42
CA ASN A 387 -14.67 9.57 17.46
C ASN A 387 -13.17 9.62 17.19
N THR A 388 -12.43 8.68 17.75
CA THR A 388 -10.98 8.56 17.59
C THR A 388 -10.59 7.17 17.10
N LEU A 389 -9.96 7.08 15.94
CA LEU A 389 -9.32 5.90 15.40
C LEU A 389 -7.82 6.05 15.63
N SER A 390 -7.27 5.34 16.63
CA SER A 390 -5.88 5.56 17.06
C SER A 390 -5.03 4.30 17.19
N HIS A 391 -3.80 4.34 16.66
CA HIS A 391 -2.83 3.24 16.81
C HIS A 391 -3.38 1.88 16.35
N ASN A 392 -4.17 1.84 15.28
CA ASN A 392 -4.60 0.57 14.68
C ASN A 392 -3.62 0.18 13.56
N THR A 393 -3.56 -1.11 13.25
CA THR A 393 -2.86 -1.63 12.06
C THR A 393 -3.87 -2.30 11.15
N VAL A 394 -3.95 -1.89 9.89
CA VAL A 394 -4.78 -2.49 8.84
C VAL A 394 -3.86 -2.96 7.71
N VAL A 395 -3.91 -4.25 7.39
CA VAL A 395 -3.07 -4.86 6.35
C VAL A 395 -3.97 -5.54 5.32
N GLN A 396 -3.71 -5.34 4.02
CA GLN A 396 -4.39 -6.07 2.96
C GLN A 396 -5.93 -6.03 3.03
N PRO A 397 -6.58 -4.84 3.06
CA PRO A 397 -7.98 -4.80 2.64
C PRO A 397 -8.05 -5.20 1.16
N ASN A 398 -8.89 -6.19 0.82
CA ASN A 398 -8.92 -6.79 -0.52
C ASN A 398 -9.45 -5.81 -1.59
N LEU A 399 -10.27 -4.86 -1.17
CA LEU A 399 -10.75 -3.73 -1.96
C LEU A 399 -11.06 -2.54 -1.02
N ALA A 400 -11.33 -1.37 -1.60
CA ALA A 400 -11.61 -0.14 -0.85
C ALA A 400 -10.41 0.34 -0.01
N ASN A 401 -10.62 0.84 1.22
CA ASN A 401 -9.62 1.59 1.98
C ASN A 401 -9.08 0.83 3.19
N GLY A 402 -7.92 1.24 3.70
CA GLY A 402 -7.53 0.85 5.04
C GLY A 402 -8.42 1.50 6.10
N ILE A 403 -8.57 2.82 6.02
CA ILE A 403 -9.42 3.61 6.92
C ILE A 403 -10.27 4.59 6.11
N ALA A 404 -11.58 4.65 6.36
CA ALA A 404 -12.49 5.56 5.67
C ALA A 404 -13.34 6.39 6.62
N LEU A 405 -13.39 7.71 6.36
CA LEU A 405 -14.35 8.62 6.96
C LEU A 405 -15.33 9.10 5.88
N TYR A 406 -16.57 8.64 5.96
CA TYR A 406 -17.68 9.11 5.13
C TYR A 406 -18.55 10.09 5.92
N GLY A 407 -18.23 11.37 5.81
CA GLY A 407 -18.95 12.44 6.51
C GLY A 407 -18.61 12.53 8.01
N GLY A 408 -19.56 13.06 8.78
CA GLY A 408 -19.45 13.21 10.23
C GLY A 408 -18.64 14.42 10.68
N SER A 409 -18.42 14.59 11.98
CA SER A 409 -17.76 15.80 12.49
C SER A 409 -16.88 15.58 13.70
N ASN A 410 -15.80 16.36 13.84
CA ASN A 410 -14.92 16.30 15.02
C ASN A 410 -14.23 14.93 15.22
N ASN A 411 -14.00 14.18 14.14
CA ASN A 411 -13.38 12.86 14.18
C ASN A 411 -11.84 12.95 14.03
N THR A 412 -11.14 12.04 14.68
CA THR A 412 -9.66 11.97 14.70
C THR A 412 -9.18 10.62 14.21
N VAL A 413 -8.21 10.60 13.28
CA VAL A 413 -7.52 9.42 12.79
C VAL A 413 -6.03 9.61 13.05
N THR A 414 -5.45 8.87 14.00
CA THR A 414 -4.07 9.14 14.43
C THR A 414 -3.19 7.94 14.76
N GLY A 415 -1.90 7.99 14.40
CA GLY A 415 -0.94 6.97 14.81
C GLY A 415 -1.16 5.59 14.18
N ASN A 416 -2.02 5.47 13.17
CA ASN A 416 -2.36 4.20 12.55
C ASN A 416 -1.30 3.76 11.53
N LEU A 417 -1.22 2.47 11.26
CA LEU A 417 -0.53 1.87 10.13
C LEU A 417 -1.57 1.32 9.15
N VAL A 418 -1.53 1.77 7.90
CA VAL A 418 -2.26 1.14 6.79
C VAL A 418 -1.24 0.60 5.80
N GLN A 419 -1.31 -0.70 5.53
CA GLN A 419 -0.34 -1.39 4.72
C GLN A 419 -1.02 -2.19 3.62
N ASP A 420 -0.42 -2.16 2.44
CA ASP A 420 -0.72 -3.07 1.34
C ASP A 420 -2.20 -3.05 0.88
N THR A 421 -2.75 -1.87 0.54
CA THR A 421 -4.16 -1.76 0.08
C THR A 421 -4.34 -2.10 -1.41
N ASN A 422 -5.57 -2.39 -1.84
CA ASN A 422 -5.88 -2.80 -3.20
C ASN A 422 -6.84 -1.81 -3.91
N ALA A 423 -7.34 -2.21 -5.08
CA ALA A 423 -8.18 -1.38 -5.95
C ALA A 423 -9.48 -0.88 -5.27
N LEU A 424 -10.10 0.14 -5.87
CA LEU A 424 -11.34 0.79 -5.42
C LEU A 424 -11.22 1.67 -4.17
N GLY A 425 -10.01 1.82 -3.63
CA GLY A 425 -9.70 2.77 -2.58
C GLY A 425 -8.21 2.97 -2.38
N GLY A 426 -7.86 3.60 -1.27
CA GLY A 426 -6.51 4.04 -0.95
C GLY A 426 -6.08 3.63 0.46
N GLY A 427 -5.11 4.35 1.01
CA GLY A 427 -4.74 4.13 2.41
C GLY A 427 -5.81 4.66 3.37
N ILE A 428 -5.92 5.99 3.44
CA ILE A 428 -6.87 6.69 4.30
C ILE A 428 -7.75 7.61 3.45
N LEU A 429 -9.07 7.47 3.58
CA LEU A 429 -10.07 8.29 2.90
C LEU A 429 -10.74 9.27 3.88
N VAL A 430 -10.90 10.53 3.45
CA VAL A 430 -11.81 11.49 4.09
C VAL A 430 -12.74 12.08 3.02
N ALA A 431 -14.04 11.74 3.07
CA ALA A 431 -14.95 11.99 1.97
C ALA A 431 -16.35 12.45 2.40
N ASN A 432 -17.02 13.14 1.47
CA ASN A 432 -18.47 13.32 1.47
C ASN A 432 -19.05 12.35 0.43
N ARG A 433 -19.30 11.10 0.83
CA ARG A 433 -19.73 10.00 -0.05
C ARG A 433 -20.84 9.17 0.60
N PHE A 434 -21.58 8.42 -0.21
CA PHE A 434 -22.71 7.57 0.19
C PHE A 434 -23.87 8.35 0.81
N ASN A 435 -24.09 9.59 0.36
CA ASN A 435 -25.08 10.52 0.93
C ASN A 435 -24.95 10.68 2.46
N SER A 436 -23.73 10.52 2.99
CA SER A 436 -23.44 10.72 4.41
C SER A 436 -23.83 12.13 4.87
N VAL A 437 -24.14 12.28 6.16
CA VAL A 437 -24.16 13.60 6.80
C VAL A 437 -22.78 14.24 6.58
N PRO A 438 -22.69 15.39 5.87
CA PRO A 438 -21.41 15.89 5.39
C PRO A 438 -20.40 16.20 6.50
N LEU A 439 -19.13 16.19 6.12
CA LEU A 439 -17.99 16.55 6.95
C LEU A 439 -18.22 17.93 7.61
N GLY A 440 -18.02 18.02 8.92
CA GLY A 440 -18.19 19.24 9.69
C GLY A 440 -17.21 19.37 10.86
N GLY A 441 -17.14 20.59 11.42
CA GLY A 441 -16.25 20.86 12.56
C GLY A 441 -14.77 20.74 12.20
N THR A 442 -14.00 20.01 13.01
CA THR A 442 -12.56 19.77 12.78
C THR A 442 -12.25 18.28 12.61
N ILE A 443 -11.76 17.87 11.45
CA ILE A 443 -11.22 16.52 11.25
C ILE A 443 -9.71 16.55 11.44
N THR A 444 -9.17 15.65 12.25
CA THR A 444 -7.74 15.55 12.52
C THR A 444 -7.20 14.25 11.95
N VAL A 445 -6.17 14.33 11.10
CA VAL A 445 -5.47 13.17 10.53
C VAL A 445 -3.98 13.30 10.86
N SER A 446 -3.53 12.72 11.97
CA SER A 446 -2.18 12.98 12.51
C SER A 446 -1.33 11.72 12.71
N ASP A 447 -0.05 11.77 12.34
CA ASP A 447 0.95 10.74 12.66
C ASP A 447 0.63 9.34 12.11
N ASN A 448 -0.17 9.27 11.06
CA ASN A 448 -0.46 8.00 10.38
C ASN A 448 0.68 7.63 9.43
N THR A 449 0.97 6.33 9.35
CA THR A 449 1.90 5.75 8.39
C THR A 449 1.13 4.91 7.38
N THR A 450 1.38 5.14 6.10
CA THR A 450 0.90 4.30 5.01
C THR A 450 2.10 3.64 4.33
N LEU A 451 2.02 2.34 4.08
CA LEU A 451 3.07 1.56 3.44
C LEU A 451 2.48 0.79 2.26
N ARG A 452 2.94 1.07 1.04
CA ARG A 452 2.43 0.44 -0.19
C ARG A 452 0.91 0.55 -0.32
N ALA A 453 0.36 1.68 0.14
CA ALA A 453 -1.07 1.98 0.07
C ALA A 453 -1.39 2.88 -1.12
N GLY A 454 -2.56 2.65 -1.71
CA GLY A 454 -2.99 3.18 -3.00
C GLY A 454 -2.97 2.09 -4.07
N ALA A 455 -3.77 2.26 -5.12
CA ALA A 455 -3.90 1.29 -6.21
C ALA A 455 -4.45 1.96 -7.47
N LEU A 456 -4.37 1.26 -8.61
CA LEU A 456 -5.11 1.66 -9.81
C LEU A 456 -6.60 1.43 -9.58
N ASP A 457 -7.42 2.46 -9.77
CA ASP A 457 -8.86 2.25 -9.83
C ASP A 457 -9.25 1.73 -11.23
N PRO A 458 -9.86 0.53 -11.34
CA PRO A 458 -10.18 -0.07 -12.64
C PRO A 458 -11.34 0.61 -13.35
N ASN A 459 -12.15 1.42 -12.67
CA ASN A 459 -13.25 2.17 -13.28
C ASN A 459 -12.75 3.51 -13.85
N TRP A 460 -11.88 4.19 -13.10
CA TRP A 460 -11.36 5.50 -13.46
C TRP A 460 -10.09 5.47 -14.31
N GLN A 461 -9.33 4.37 -14.26
CA GLN A 461 -8.07 4.18 -14.98
C GLN A 461 -6.98 5.19 -14.56
N PHE A 462 -6.95 5.56 -13.27
CA PHE A 462 -5.88 6.32 -12.63
C PHE A 462 -5.64 5.84 -11.20
N GLY A 463 -4.53 6.28 -10.59
CA GLY A 463 -4.17 5.93 -9.22
C GLY A 463 -5.09 6.54 -8.16
N VAL A 464 -5.26 5.82 -7.06
CA VAL A 464 -5.86 6.33 -5.82
C VAL A 464 -4.76 6.46 -4.77
N GLY A 465 -4.75 7.60 -4.09
CA GLY A 465 -3.67 7.99 -3.21
C GLY A 465 -3.62 7.27 -1.87
N ALA A 466 -2.45 7.31 -1.22
CA ALA A 466 -2.29 6.80 0.12
C ALA A 466 -3.10 7.59 1.18
N LEU A 467 -3.28 8.90 0.97
CA LEU A 467 -4.26 9.72 1.66
C LEU A 467 -5.07 10.47 0.61
N TRP A 468 -6.39 10.35 0.63
CA TRP A 468 -7.22 10.95 -0.41
C TRP A 468 -8.51 11.57 0.12
N PHE A 469 -8.91 12.64 -0.55
CA PHE A 469 -10.07 13.46 -0.21
C PHE A 469 -11.06 13.46 -1.36
N ASP A 470 -12.28 12.99 -1.11
CA ASP A 470 -13.30 12.82 -2.15
C ASP A 470 -14.57 13.64 -1.85
N ALA A 471 -14.78 14.70 -2.63
CA ALA A 471 -15.99 15.53 -2.60
C ALA A 471 -17.12 14.91 -3.45
N ARG A 472 -17.35 13.60 -3.29
CA ARG A 472 -18.13 12.80 -4.24
C ARG A 472 -19.56 13.27 -4.38
N ASP A 473 -20.31 13.30 -3.29
CA ASP A 473 -21.74 13.63 -3.32
C ASP A 473 -21.96 15.12 -3.01
N THR A 474 -21.15 15.69 -2.12
CA THR A 474 -21.20 17.11 -1.76
C THR A 474 -19.80 17.71 -1.65
N ALA A 475 -19.69 19.02 -1.90
CA ALA A 475 -18.44 19.76 -1.79
C ALA A 475 -17.86 19.65 -0.36
N ILE A 476 -16.52 19.60 -0.25
CA ILE A 476 -15.84 19.67 1.05
C ILE A 476 -15.57 21.15 1.32
N THR A 477 -16.46 21.78 2.07
CA THR A 477 -16.39 23.21 2.45
C THR A 477 -16.96 23.40 3.86
N GLY A 478 -16.56 24.47 4.56
CA GLY A 478 -17.07 24.77 5.91
C GLY A 478 -16.57 23.83 7.01
N VAL A 479 -15.53 23.03 6.72
CA VAL A 479 -14.86 22.11 7.64
C VAL A 479 -13.37 22.47 7.72
N SER A 480 -12.74 22.25 8.88
CA SER A 480 -11.28 22.28 9.01
C SER A 480 -10.76 20.85 8.99
N ILE A 481 -9.88 20.51 8.05
CA ILE A 481 -9.22 19.21 7.99
C ILE A 481 -7.73 19.43 8.15
N ASN A 482 -7.17 18.94 9.25
CA ASN A 482 -5.77 19.15 9.61
C ASN A 482 -5.01 17.84 9.50
N VAL A 483 -4.02 17.81 8.60
CA VAL A 483 -3.13 16.66 8.38
C VAL A 483 -1.72 17.01 8.86
N THR A 484 -1.17 16.21 9.77
CA THR A 484 0.20 16.39 10.30
C THR A 484 0.90 15.05 10.47
N GLY A 485 2.22 15.01 10.37
CA GLY A 485 3.01 13.80 10.65
C GLY A 485 2.75 12.61 9.71
N LEU A 486 2.08 12.81 8.57
CA LEU A 486 1.83 11.71 7.62
C LEU A 486 3.16 11.14 7.10
N ARG A 487 3.29 9.82 7.12
CA ARG A 487 4.40 9.09 6.50
C ARG A 487 3.86 8.19 5.40
N ALA A 488 3.97 8.61 4.14
CA ALA A 488 3.58 7.80 2.98
C ALA A 488 4.81 7.15 2.36
N ILE A 489 4.86 5.82 2.40
CA ILE A 489 6.03 5.03 2.04
C ILE A 489 5.63 4.06 0.94
N GLU A 490 6.36 4.08 -0.18
CA GLU A 490 6.22 3.15 -1.30
C GLU A 490 4.80 3.08 -1.90
N SER A 491 4.05 4.18 -1.85
CA SER A 491 2.75 4.28 -2.53
C SER A 491 2.92 3.96 -4.02
N PRO A 492 2.22 2.95 -4.58
CA PRO A 492 2.44 2.52 -5.96
C PRO A 492 1.99 3.57 -6.99
N TYR A 493 1.11 4.49 -6.59
CA TYR A 493 0.68 5.64 -7.37
C TYR A 493 1.02 6.93 -6.62
N GLU A 494 0.06 7.80 -6.33
CA GLU A 494 0.28 9.08 -5.66
C GLU A 494 0.20 8.99 -4.13
N ALA A 495 0.78 9.97 -3.44
CA ALA A 495 0.73 10.02 -1.98
C ALA A 495 -0.54 10.72 -1.47
N ILE A 496 -0.82 11.94 -1.94
CA ILE A 496 -1.95 12.76 -1.49
C ILE A 496 -2.84 13.10 -2.69
N GLN A 497 -4.14 12.83 -2.59
CA GLN A 497 -5.09 13.04 -3.69
C GLN A 497 -6.29 13.91 -3.29
N PHE A 498 -6.71 14.81 -4.19
CA PHE A 498 -7.91 15.65 -4.05
C PHE A 498 -8.81 15.49 -5.28
N ILE A 499 -10.02 14.97 -5.09
CA ILE A 499 -10.90 14.61 -6.19
C ILE A 499 -12.38 14.92 -5.88
N ASP A 500 -13.16 15.19 -6.93
CA ASP A 500 -14.61 14.93 -6.93
C ASP A 500 -14.83 13.65 -7.72
N GLY A 501 -15.04 12.53 -7.02
CA GLY A 501 -15.16 11.20 -7.62
C GLY A 501 -16.39 11.00 -8.51
N ASN A 502 -17.34 11.94 -8.50
CA ASN A 502 -18.47 11.97 -9.43
C ASN A 502 -18.22 12.88 -10.65
N GLY A 503 -17.09 13.59 -10.68
CA GLY A 503 -16.68 14.41 -11.81
C GLY A 503 -17.58 15.61 -12.10
N ALA A 504 -18.29 16.13 -11.08
CA ALA A 504 -19.14 17.31 -11.21
C ALA A 504 -18.37 18.63 -10.98
N GLY A 505 -17.09 18.56 -10.62
CA GLY A 505 -16.25 19.72 -10.32
C GLY A 505 -16.52 20.34 -8.96
N LYS A 506 -16.93 19.54 -7.97
CA LYS A 506 -17.23 20.04 -6.62
C LYS A 506 -15.98 20.51 -5.90
N THR A 507 -16.12 21.65 -5.24
CA THR A 507 -15.03 22.36 -4.56
C THR A 507 -14.51 21.58 -3.35
N ILE A 508 -13.18 21.59 -3.19
CA ILE A 508 -12.48 21.18 -1.95
C ILE A 508 -11.79 22.40 -1.32
N GLN A 509 -12.10 22.67 -0.06
CA GLN A 509 -11.52 23.74 0.77
C GLN A 509 -11.37 23.31 2.23
N GLY A 510 -10.58 24.08 3.00
CA GLY A 510 -10.43 23.89 4.44
C GLY A 510 -9.43 22.81 4.85
N ILE A 511 -8.67 22.26 3.89
CA ILE A 511 -7.65 21.24 4.13
C ILE A 511 -6.27 21.89 4.27
N THR A 512 -5.59 21.57 5.37
CA THR A 512 -4.20 21.92 5.62
C THR A 512 -3.37 20.65 5.85
N VAL A 513 -2.42 20.39 4.97
CA VAL A 513 -1.36 19.40 5.16
C VAL A 513 -0.12 20.14 5.64
N ASN A 514 0.36 19.83 6.84
CA ASN A 514 1.51 20.47 7.45
C ASN A 514 2.43 19.45 8.12
N GLY A 515 3.52 19.12 7.45
CA GLY A 515 4.47 18.11 7.90
C GLY A 515 4.08 16.71 7.42
N ALA A 516 4.59 16.32 6.25
CA ALA A 516 4.49 14.95 5.75
C ALA A 516 5.83 14.48 5.18
N THR A 517 6.10 13.19 5.29
CA THR A 517 7.24 12.53 4.64
C THR A 517 6.72 11.57 3.59
N VAL A 518 7.15 11.75 2.34
CA VAL A 518 6.81 10.88 1.21
C VAL A 518 8.09 10.21 0.71
N SER A 519 8.09 8.88 0.60
CA SER A 519 9.28 8.12 0.18
C SER A 519 8.90 7.07 -0.84
N GLY A 520 9.51 7.09 -2.03
CA GLY A 520 9.31 6.06 -3.05
C GLY A 520 7.91 6.07 -3.68
N VAL A 521 7.30 7.24 -3.84
CA VAL A 521 5.95 7.36 -4.44
C VAL A 521 6.03 7.12 -5.96
N GLY A 522 5.16 6.26 -6.48
CA GLY A 522 5.21 5.81 -7.88
C GLY A 522 4.90 6.91 -8.90
N THR A 523 3.94 7.79 -8.63
CA THR A 523 3.58 8.90 -9.55
C THR A 523 3.90 10.26 -8.94
N PHE A 524 2.93 10.83 -8.21
CA PHE A 524 2.95 12.21 -7.76
C PHE A 524 2.96 12.30 -6.23
N VAL A 525 3.54 13.36 -5.69
CA VAL A 525 3.32 13.67 -4.27
C VAL A 525 1.89 14.18 -4.07
N VAL A 526 1.41 15.04 -4.97
CA VAL A 526 0.04 15.55 -4.95
C VAL A 526 -0.65 15.33 -6.30
N GLN A 527 -1.83 14.71 -6.28
CA GLN A 527 -2.73 14.58 -7.42
C GLN A 527 -4.02 15.36 -7.15
N ALA A 528 -4.28 16.40 -7.93
CA ALA A 528 -5.47 17.23 -7.83
C ALA A 528 -6.31 17.13 -9.12
N GLN A 529 -7.58 16.77 -8.94
CA GLN A 529 -8.54 16.49 -10.01
C GLN A 529 -9.83 17.30 -9.87
N THR A 530 -9.88 18.25 -8.93
CA THR A 530 -11.01 19.17 -8.75
C THR A 530 -10.53 20.59 -8.45
N THR A 531 -11.46 21.50 -8.15
CA THR A 531 -11.21 22.92 -7.88
C THR A 531 -11.26 23.26 -6.39
N GLY A 532 -10.86 24.49 -6.03
CA GLY A 532 -10.88 25.02 -4.68
C GLY A 532 -9.51 25.47 -4.18
N SER A 533 -9.25 25.33 -2.88
CA SER A 533 -8.00 25.80 -2.26
C SER A 533 -7.59 24.97 -1.05
N VAL A 534 -6.33 24.53 -1.04
CA VAL A 534 -5.71 23.78 0.06
C VAL A 534 -4.35 24.36 0.42
N THR A 535 -3.87 24.09 1.63
CA THR A 535 -2.50 24.43 2.05
C THR A 535 -1.68 23.15 2.21
N VAL A 536 -0.54 23.07 1.55
CA VAL A 536 0.43 21.98 1.65
C VAL A 536 1.78 22.57 2.02
N SER A 537 2.21 22.38 3.26
CA SER A 537 3.42 22.94 3.84
C SER A 537 4.27 21.86 4.50
N ASN A 538 5.58 22.07 4.55
CA ASN A 538 6.54 21.19 5.22
C ASN A 538 6.46 19.72 4.77
N VAL A 539 6.11 19.48 3.50
CA VAL A 539 6.14 18.14 2.92
C VAL A 539 7.51 17.87 2.33
N THR A 540 8.18 16.83 2.82
CA THR A 540 9.46 16.37 2.29
C THR A 540 9.24 15.08 1.52
N ALA A 541 9.76 15.01 0.29
CA ALA A 541 9.63 13.85 -0.56
C ALA A 541 10.98 13.33 -1.06
N THR A 542 11.10 12.02 -1.23
CA THR A 542 12.26 11.37 -1.85
C THR A 542 11.80 10.23 -2.75
N GLY A 543 12.56 9.94 -3.81
CA GLY A 543 12.20 8.87 -4.75
C GLY A 543 10.84 9.07 -5.43
N VAL A 544 10.54 10.29 -5.88
CA VAL A 544 9.30 10.60 -6.62
C VAL A 544 9.42 10.02 -8.03
N GLY A 545 8.53 9.10 -8.38
CA GLY A 545 8.59 8.30 -9.61
C GLY A 545 8.25 9.06 -10.89
N VAL A 546 7.44 10.13 -10.82
CA VAL A 546 7.14 11.00 -11.96
C VAL A 546 7.53 12.45 -11.69
N THR A 547 6.71 13.21 -10.96
CA THR A 547 6.95 14.63 -10.67
C THR A 547 6.19 15.05 -9.42
N GLY A 548 6.44 16.24 -8.87
CA GLY A 548 5.79 16.68 -7.64
C GLY A 548 4.26 16.68 -7.70
N THR A 549 3.68 17.33 -8.71
CA THR A 549 2.23 17.59 -8.74
C THR A 549 1.59 17.18 -10.06
N TYR A 550 0.40 16.58 -10.00
CA TYR A 550 -0.59 16.55 -11.09
C TYR A 550 -1.75 17.45 -10.68
N ASN A 551 -2.13 18.44 -11.50
CA ASN A 551 -3.21 19.38 -11.17
C ASN A 551 -4.07 19.66 -12.40
N CYS A 552 -4.88 18.68 -12.75
CA CYS A 552 -5.71 18.66 -13.94
C CYS A 552 -7.15 18.40 -13.52
N PRO A 553 -7.95 19.45 -13.32
CA PRO A 553 -9.29 19.31 -12.79
C PRO A 553 -10.25 18.72 -13.83
N TYR A 554 -11.28 18.01 -13.36
CA TYR A 554 -12.40 17.55 -14.17
C TYR A 554 -13.74 18.04 -13.58
N PRO A 555 -14.66 18.58 -14.41
CA PRO A 555 -14.55 18.80 -15.85
C PRO A 555 -13.52 19.88 -16.19
N SER A 556 -12.88 19.79 -17.37
CA SER A 556 -11.74 20.64 -17.75
C SER A 556 -12.05 22.15 -17.84
N SER A 557 -13.32 22.54 -17.72
CA SER A 557 -13.78 23.93 -17.70
C SER A 557 -13.60 24.62 -16.34
N ILE A 558 -13.36 23.87 -15.26
CA ILE A 558 -13.19 24.46 -13.92
C ILE A 558 -11.73 24.86 -13.68
N PRO A 559 -11.45 25.87 -12.83
CA PRO A 559 -10.08 26.25 -12.53
C PRO A 559 -9.36 25.15 -11.72
N PRO A 560 -8.03 24.96 -11.93
CA PRO A 560 -7.22 24.04 -11.14
C PRO A 560 -7.28 24.34 -9.64
N LEU A 561 -7.01 23.33 -8.82
CA LEU A 561 -6.92 23.49 -7.37
C LEU A 561 -5.80 24.47 -7.02
N THR A 562 -6.10 25.45 -6.17
CA THR A 562 -5.04 26.33 -5.63
C THR A 562 -4.32 25.60 -4.50
N ILE A 563 -3.04 25.28 -4.69
CA ILE A 563 -2.19 24.63 -3.69
C ILE A 563 -1.21 25.67 -3.15
N GLY A 564 -1.49 26.19 -1.96
CA GLY A 564 -0.60 27.12 -1.24
C GLY A 564 0.32 26.40 -0.26
N GLY A 565 1.15 27.15 0.46
CA GLY A 565 2.02 26.64 1.52
C GLY A 565 3.52 26.86 1.27
N SER A 566 4.35 26.49 2.23
CA SER A 566 5.80 26.71 2.19
C SER A 566 6.58 25.60 2.93
N GLY A 567 7.92 25.59 2.81
CA GLY A 567 8.76 24.59 3.48
C GLY A 567 8.77 23.20 2.82
N ASN A 568 8.19 23.07 1.63
CA ASN A 568 8.19 21.83 0.86
C ASN A 568 9.55 21.57 0.21
N SER A 569 10.00 20.31 0.17
CA SER A 569 11.30 19.95 -0.43
C SER A 569 11.32 18.55 -1.04
N GLY A 570 12.09 18.35 -2.11
CA GLY A 570 12.28 17.04 -2.75
C GLY A 570 11.17 16.60 -3.73
N TRP A 571 10.18 17.45 -3.99
CA TRP A 571 9.11 17.23 -4.98
C TRP A 571 8.77 18.51 -5.75
N SER A 572 9.60 18.82 -6.74
CA SER A 572 9.36 19.96 -7.64
C SER A 572 8.73 19.51 -8.96
N GLY A 573 8.16 20.46 -9.70
CA GLY A 573 7.59 20.23 -11.02
C GLY A 573 6.13 19.80 -11.01
N THR A 574 5.46 20.09 -12.11
CA THR A 574 4.05 19.76 -12.35
C THR A 574 3.92 19.02 -13.66
N TRP A 575 3.14 17.95 -13.69
CA TRP A 575 2.77 17.25 -14.91
C TRP A 575 1.92 18.17 -15.79
N LEU A 576 2.38 18.40 -17.03
CA LEU A 576 1.79 19.43 -17.90
C LEU A 576 0.75 18.87 -18.89
N ASP A 577 0.71 17.56 -19.10
CA ASP A 577 -0.19 16.93 -20.06
C ASP A 577 -1.43 16.34 -19.39
N CYS A 578 -2.45 17.18 -19.17
CA CYS A 578 -3.72 16.74 -18.58
C CYS A 578 -4.53 15.76 -19.45
N SER A 579 -4.07 15.42 -20.66
CA SER A 579 -4.73 14.44 -21.52
C SER A 579 -4.26 13.00 -21.29
N SER A 580 -3.21 12.81 -20.51
CA SER A 580 -2.62 11.49 -20.26
C SER A 580 -2.25 11.27 -18.79
N TRP A 581 -2.24 9.99 -18.41
CA TRP A 581 -1.75 9.52 -17.12
C TRP A 581 -0.41 8.81 -17.31
N PRO A 582 0.66 9.22 -16.60
CA PRO A 582 1.93 8.51 -16.65
C PRO A 582 1.85 7.19 -15.91
N ALA A 583 2.57 6.19 -16.42
CA ALA A 583 2.83 4.98 -15.66
C ALA A 583 3.68 5.31 -14.41
N PRO A 584 3.49 4.60 -13.28
CA PRO A 584 4.38 4.72 -12.13
C PRO A 584 5.85 4.54 -12.49
N ASN A 585 6.73 5.31 -11.85
CA ASN A 585 8.18 5.27 -12.03
C ASN A 585 8.67 5.51 -13.47
N SER A 586 7.84 6.10 -14.33
CA SER A 586 8.21 6.43 -15.72
C SER A 586 9.16 7.63 -15.83
N GLY A 587 9.44 8.32 -14.72
CA GLY A 587 10.24 9.52 -14.66
C GLY A 587 9.45 10.78 -15.04
N ASN A 588 10.03 11.95 -14.77
CA ASN A 588 9.43 13.22 -15.16
C ASN A 588 9.36 13.28 -16.70
N PRO A 589 8.18 13.50 -17.30
CA PRO A 589 8.05 13.61 -18.75
C PRO A 589 8.97 14.74 -19.20
N GLN A 590 9.90 14.42 -20.08
CA GLN A 590 10.67 15.48 -20.72
C GLN A 590 9.70 16.25 -21.64
N PRO A 591 9.77 17.59 -21.69
CA PRO A 591 9.05 18.34 -22.71
C PRO A 591 9.32 17.71 -24.08
N THR A 592 8.38 17.77 -25.02
CA THR A 592 8.64 17.38 -26.41
C THR A 592 9.01 18.65 -27.21
N GLY A 593 10.00 18.55 -28.10
CA GLY A 593 10.45 19.69 -28.92
C GLY A 593 11.62 20.49 -28.33
N ASN A 594 11.74 21.77 -28.73
CA ASN A 594 12.88 22.64 -28.37
C ASN A 594 12.77 23.16 -26.93
N PHE A 595 13.64 22.70 -26.04
CA PHE A 595 13.65 23.08 -24.62
C PHE A 595 14.04 24.54 -24.37
N ALA A 596 14.78 25.15 -25.30
CA ALA A 596 15.28 26.51 -25.19
C ALA A 596 14.27 27.57 -25.67
N LYS A 597 13.20 27.19 -26.38
CA LYS A 597 12.24 28.14 -26.95
C LYS A 597 11.56 28.98 -25.86
N GLY A 598 11.62 30.30 -25.98
CA GLY A 598 11.05 31.29 -25.07
C GLY A 598 11.74 31.38 -23.70
N ARG A 599 12.89 30.73 -23.52
CA ARG A 599 13.58 30.67 -22.23
C ARG A 599 14.40 31.93 -21.95
N PRO A 600 14.59 32.30 -20.67
CA PRO A 600 15.50 33.39 -20.30
C PRO A 600 16.93 33.12 -20.78
N VAL A 601 17.58 34.16 -21.30
CA VAL A 601 18.94 34.08 -21.82
C VAL A 601 19.83 35.16 -21.25
N THR A 602 21.06 34.77 -20.92
CA THR A 602 22.13 35.66 -20.48
C THR A 602 23.26 35.59 -21.50
N VAL A 603 23.63 36.75 -22.05
CA VAL A 603 24.66 36.88 -23.08
C VAL A 603 25.78 37.79 -22.59
N SER A 604 27.01 37.58 -23.05
CA SER A 604 28.17 38.42 -22.67
C SER A 604 28.07 39.85 -23.18
N SER A 605 27.45 40.06 -24.35
CA SER A 605 27.17 41.39 -24.91
C SER A 605 26.09 41.30 -26.00
N SER A 606 25.59 42.45 -26.46
CA SER A 606 24.70 42.53 -27.62
C SER A 606 24.94 43.82 -28.41
N THR A 607 24.81 43.75 -29.73
CA THR A 607 24.77 44.92 -30.63
C THR A 607 23.32 45.43 -30.74
N GLY A 608 23.13 46.75 -30.83
CA GLY A 608 21.81 47.38 -30.82
C GLY A 608 20.87 46.82 -31.89
N GLY A 609 19.70 46.32 -31.48
CA GLY A 609 18.70 45.69 -32.36
C GLY A 609 18.75 44.16 -32.42
N TYR A 610 19.80 43.52 -31.88
CA TYR A 610 20.01 42.07 -31.95
C TYR A 610 20.23 41.44 -30.56
N PRO A 611 19.26 41.55 -29.63
CA PRO A 611 19.42 41.08 -28.26
C PRO A 611 19.36 39.55 -28.15
N GLY A 612 19.90 39.01 -27.06
CA GLY A 612 19.92 37.57 -26.77
C GLY A 612 18.59 36.83 -26.99
N PRO A 613 17.43 37.35 -26.53
CA PRO A 613 16.15 36.67 -26.67
C PRO A 613 15.73 36.33 -28.10
N ASN A 614 16.28 37.03 -29.11
CA ASN A 614 16.02 36.71 -30.52
C ASN A 614 16.50 35.30 -30.89
N ALA A 615 17.49 34.75 -30.19
CA ALA A 615 18.04 33.42 -30.50
C ALA A 615 17.26 32.26 -29.86
N VAL A 616 16.11 32.54 -29.24
CA VAL A 616 15.24 31.54 -28.62
C VAL A 616 13.76 31.84 -28.87
N ASP A 617 13.42 32.78 -29.74
CA ASP A 617 12.04 33.21 -29.97
C ASP A 617 11.25 32.27 -30.92
N GLY A 618 11.92 31.35 -31.60
CA GLY A 618 11.35 30.44 -32.58
C GLY A 618 11.19 31.05 -33.98
N ASN A 619 11.82 32.20 -34.24
CA ASN A 619 11.87 32.88 -35.52
C ASN A 619 13.31 32.94 -36.04
N ALA A 620 13.67 32.02 -36.92
CA ALA A 620 15.01 31.98 -37.51
C ALA A 620 15.39 33.25 -38.32
N SER A 621 14.48 34.19 -38.58
CA SER A 621 14.80 35.46 -39.28
C SER A 621 15.30 36.57 -38.36
N THR A 622 15.04 36.49 -37.05
CA THR A 622 15.62 37.36 -36.02
C THR A 622 16.92 36.71 -35.51
N TYR A 623 17.82 37.50 -34.92
CA TYR A 623 19.08 36.95 -34.39
C TYR A 623 19.65 37.77 -33.23
N TRP A 624 20.45 37.09 -32.42
CA TRP A 624 21.38 37.69 -31.46
C TRP A 624 22.73 37.94 -32.14
N GLU A 625 23.33 39.09 -31.86
CA GLU A 625 24.71 39.44 -32.25
C GLU A 625 25.47 40.02 -31.07
N SER A 626 26.66 39.49 -30.79
CA SER A 626 27.57 40.02 -29.78
C SER A 626 28.29 41.30 -30.24
N ALA A 627 28.98 41.98 -29.34
CA ALA A 627 29.92 43.05 -29.67
C ALA A 627 31.01 42.57 -30.64
N ASN A 628 31.30 43.39 -31.66
CA ASN A 628 32.27 43.08 -32.70
C ASN A 628 33.72 43.04 -32.15
N GLY A 629 34.55 42.17 -32.72
CA GLY A 629 35.98 42.04 -32.43
C GLY A 629 36.30 41.57 -31.00
N SER A 630 35.31 41.11 -30.25
CA SER A 630 35.40 40.89 -28.80
C SER A 630 35.31 39.42 -28.38
N PHE A 631 35.70 38.47 -29.24
CA PHE A 631 35.72 37.05 -28.86
C PHE A 631 36.66 36.80 -27.65
N PRO A 632 36.35 35.86 -26.74
CA PRO A 632 35.18 34.97 -26.77
C PRO A 632 33.89 35.65 -26.30
N GLN A 633 32.76 35.15 -26.80
CA GLN A 633 31.42 35.63 -26.44
C GLN A 633 30.55 34.45 -26.00
N THR A 634 29.71 34.65 -24.98
CA THR A 634 28.89 33.60 -24.37
C THR A 634 27.41 33.85 -24.57
N PHE A 635 26.68 32.75 -24.73
CA PHE A 635 25.23 32.70 -24.77
C PHE A 635 24.76 31.58 -23.86
N THR A 636 24.00 31.91 -22.81
CA THR A 636 23.51 30.94 -21.82
C THR A 636 21.99 30.96 -21.79
N VAL A 637 21.35 29.81 -21.97
CA VAL A 637 19.90 29.61 -21.81
C VAL A 637 19.63 28.95 -20.45
N ASP A 638 18.70 29.48 -19.65
CA ASP A 638 18.12 28.78 -18.49
C ASP A 638 16.87 28.00 -18.94
N LEU A 639 16.99 26.67 -19.04
CA LEU A 639 15.90 25.77 -19.42
C LEU A 639 14.77 25.72 -18.37
N GLY A 640 14.92 26.41 -17.24
CA GLY A 640 13.94 26.53 -16.15
C GLY A 640 13.94 25.34 -15.20
N THR A 641 14.30 24.15 -15.67
CA THR A 641 14.48 22.94 -14.87
C THR A 641 15.60 22.08 -15.45
N ALA A 642 16.07 21.10 -14.69
CA ALA A 642 17.03 20.12 -15.18
C ALA A 642 16.37 19.17 -16.18
N LEU A 643 16.85 19.17 -17.43
CA LEU A 643 16.35 18.36 -18.54
C LEU A 643 17.47 17.49 -19.10
N SER A 644 17.13 16.29 -19.58
CA SER A 644 18.07 15.44 -20.30
C SER A 644 18.25 15.94 -21.73
N VAL A 645 19.44 16.44 -22.07
CA VAL A 645 19.78 16.98 -23.38
C VAL A 645 20.85 16.13 -24.03
N SER A 646 20.67 15.77 -25.30
CA SER A 646 21.67 15.05 -26.09
C SER A 646 21.93 15.68 -27.47
N ARG A 647 21.09 16.66 -27.87
CA ARG A 647 21.19 17.35 -29.16
C ARG A 647 20.97 18.85 -28.99
N VAL A 648 21.84 19.64 -29.62
CA VAL A 648 21.71 21.10 -29.76
C VAL A 648 21.72 21.46 -31.25
N VAL A 649 20.75 22.26 -31.67
CA VAL A 649 20.66 22.79 -33.04
C VAL A 649 20.90 24.29 -33.01
N LEU A 650 21.80 24.76 -33.85
CA LEU A 650 22.16 26.16 -33.99
C LEU A 650 21.75 26.63 -35.37
N LYS A 651 21.18 27.83 -35.46
CA LYS A 651 20.79 28.42 -36.73
C LYS A 651 21.38 29.83 -36.90
N LEU A 652 21.52 30.20 -38.16
CA LEU A 652 21.63 31.59 -38.62
C LEU A 652 20.45 31.90 -39.54
N PRO A 653 20.15 33.19 -39.81
CA PRO A 653 19.05 33.51 -40.69
C PRO A 653 19.16 32.85 -42.06
N PRO A 654 18.06 32.30 -42.61
CA PRO A 654 18.10 31.42 -43.78
C PRO A 654 18.35 32.16 -45.10
N SER A 655 18.35 33.50 -45.11
CA SER A 655 18.64 34.28 -46.31
C SER A 655 20.01 33.95 -46.87
N SER A 656 20.10 33.82 -48.21
CA SER A 656 21.37 33.63 -48.92
C SER A 656 22.37 34.76 -48.69
N ASP A 657 21.91 35.95 -48.28
CA ASP A 657 22.76 37.10 -47.97
C ASP A 657 23.72 36.85 -46.80
N TRP A 658 23.41 35.87 -45.95
CA TRP A 658 24.31 35.46 -44.87
C TRP A 658 25.51 34.67 -45.41
N GLY A 659 25.40 34.01 -46.56
CA GLY A 659 26.49 33.23 -47.14
C GLY A 659 26.99 32.07 -46.26
N THR A 660 27.81 31.20 -46.84
CA THR A 660 28.41 30.08 -46.11
C THR A 660 29.49 30.58 -45.15
N ARG A 661 29.44 30.16 -43.88
CA ARG A 661 30.40 30.57 -42.85
C ARG A 661 30.62 29.50 -41.80
N THR A 662 31.72 29.59 -41.06
CA THR A 662 32.00 28.73 -39.92
C THR A 662 32.12 29.57 -38.65
N GLN A 663 31.41 29.18 -37.59
CA GLN A 663 31.60 29.71 -36.24
C GLN A 663 32.27 28.67 -35.36
N THR A 664 33.36 29.02 -34.68
CA THR A 664 34.05 28.15 -33.73
C THR A 664 33.48 28.36 -32.34
N LEU A 665 32.96 27.31 -31.71
CA LEU A 665 32.38 27.37 -30.36
C LEU A 665 32.50 26.06 -29.60
N SER A 666 32.36 26.11 -28.28
CA SER A 666 32.13 24.96 -27.40
C SER A 666 30.74 25.00 -26.77
N ILE A 667 30.20 23.82 -26.41
CA ILE A 667 28.91 23.68 -25.72
C ILE A 667 29.14 23.07 -24.34
N SER A 668 28.58 23.69 -23.31
CA SER A 668 28.70 23.27 -21.93
C SER A 668 27.35 23.30 -21.21
N GLY A 669 27.21 22.48 -20.17
CA GLY A 669 25.99 22.33 -19.40
C GLY A 669 26.23 22.47 -17.91
N SER A 670 25.25 22.99 -17.17
CA SER A 670 25.30 23.14 -15.72
C SER A 670 23.94 22.86 -15.07
N ALA A 671 23.94 22.29 -13.87
CA ALA A 671 22.74 22.13 -13.05
C ALA A 671 22.45 23.39 -12.19
N ASP A 672 23.49 24.14 -11.82
CA ASP A 672 23.44 25.22 -10.83
C ASP A 672 23.70 26.63 -11.40
N GLY A 673 24.11 26.71 -12.67
CA GLY A 673 24.38 27.96 -13.38
C GLY A 673 25.78 28.54 -13.14
N SER A 674 26.61 27.88 -12.33
CA SER A 674 27.95 28.29 -11.91
C SER A 674 29.05 27.31 -12.32
N SER A 675 28.83 26.01 -12.14
CA SER A 675 29.77 24.92 -12.47
C SER A 675 29.38 24.29 -13.80
N TYR A 676 30.22 24.43 -14.83
CA TYR A 676 29.91 23.95 -16.18
C TYR A 676 30.77 22.75 -16.58
N GLY A 677 30.12 21.67 -17.00
CA GLY A 677 30.73 20.52 -17.67
C GLY A 677 30.75 20.71 -19.19
N THR A 678 31.82 20.29 -19.86
CA THR A 678 31.89 20.35 -21.32
C THR A 678 31.07 19.21 -21.93
N LEU A 679 30.08 19.56 -22.77
CA LEU A 679 29.28 18.61 -23.54
C LEU A 679 29.89 18.39 -24.92
N VAL A 680 30.37 19.47 -25.53
CA VAL A 680 31.07 19.48 -26.83
C VAL A 680 32.27 20.40 -26.74
N GLY A 681 33.47 19.85 -26.96
CA GLY A 681 34.71 20.62 -27.03
C GLY A 681 34.71 21.64 -28.17
N SER A 682 35.58 22.66 -28.07
CA SER A 682 35.64 23.75 -29.05
C SER A 682 35.97 23.23 -30.45
N ARG A 683 35.11 23.54 -31.43
CA ARG A 683 35.29 23.20 -32.85
C ARG A 683 34.51 24.15 -33.76
N GLY A 684 34.79 24.11 -35.06
CA GLY A 684 34.02 24.84 -36.07
C GLY A 684 32.66 24.18 -36.35
N PHE A 685 31.63 25.00 -36.47
CA PHE A 685 30.29 24.65 -36.96
C PHE A 685 30.02 25.45 -38.24
N THR A 686 29.82 24.74 -39.34
CA THR A 686 29.55 25.33 -40.65
C THR A 686 28.06 25.58 -40.83
N PHE A 687 27.72 26.78 -41.27
CA PHE A 687 26.39 27.23 -41.63
C PHE A 687 26.39 27.51 -43.13
N ASP A 688 25.55 26.80 -43.87
CA ASP A 688 25.40 26.94 -45.31
C ASP A 688 23.94 27.27 -45.65
N PRO A 689 23.64 28.39 -46.35
CA PRO A 689 22.29 28.70 -46.77
C PRO A 689 21.63 27.59 -47.60
N ALA A 690 22.41 26.81 -48.37
CA ALA A 690 21.91 25.67 -49.14
C ALA A 690 21.33 24.54 -48.26
N SER A 691 21.76 24.45 -47.00
CA SER A 691 21.23 23.54 -45.99
C SER A 691 20.41 24.26 -44.91
N GLY A 692 19.90 25.47 -45.21
CA GLY A 692 19.07 26.25 -44.31
C GLY A 692 19.82 26.91 -43.16
N ASN A 693 21.13 27.17 -43.30
CA ASN A 693 21.97 27.83 -42.29
C ASN A 693 21.82 27.21 -40.90
N THR A 694 21.85 25.87 -40.86
CA THR A 694 21.65 25.09 -39.64
C THR A 694 22.86 24.20 -39.38
N ALA A 695 23.31 24.15 -38.12
CA ALA A 695 24.35 23.25 -37.63
C ALA A 695 23.84 22.47 -36.43
N THR A 696 24.18 21.18 -36.32
CA THR A 696 23.72 20.31 -35.23
C THR A 696 24.91 19.73 -34.47
N ALA A 697 24.79 19.68 -33.15
CA ALA A 697 25.71 19.00 -32.25
C ALA A 697 24.97 17.90 -31.49
N THR A 698 25.48 16.67 -31.54
CA THR A 698 25.01 15.54 -30.74
C THR A 698 26.10 15.12 -29.74
N PHE A 699 25.70 14.63 -28.58
CA PHE A 699 26.58 14.19 -27.49
C PHE A 699 25.84 13.19 -26.57
N GLY A 700 26.58 12.51 -25.67
CA GLY A 700 25.96 11.62 -24.69
C GLY A 700 24.99 12.39 -23.79
N ALA A 701 23.81 11.82 -23.53
CA ALA A 701 22.75 12.51 -22.78
C ALA A 701 23.25 13.04 -21.43
N ALA A 702 23.00 14.32 -21.16
CA ALA A 702 23.39 15.00 -19.94
C ALA A 702 22.21 15.75 -19.34
N THR A 703 22.03 15.61 -18.02
CA THR A 703 20.98 16.33 -17.28
C THR A 703 21.46 17.73 -16.91
N ILE A 704 20.91 18.77 -17.54
CA ILE A 704 21.36 20.16 -17.41
C ILE A 704 20.17 21.11 -17.24
N ARG A 705 20.34 22.20 -16.49
CA ARG A 705 19.39 23.33 -16.46
C ARG A 705 19.88 24.50 -17.29
N TYR A 706 21.18 24.75 -17.31
CA TYR A 706 21.80 25.85 -18.04
C TYR A 706 22.61 25.30 -19.21
N LEU A 707 22.28 25.73 -20.42
CA LEU A 707 23.04 25.43 -21.64
C LEU A 707 23.86 26.66 -22.03
N ARG A 708 25.18 26.54 -22.10
CA ARG A 708 26.08 27.63 -22.47
C ARG A 708 26.89 27.32 -23.72
N LEU A 709 26.83 28.25 -24.67
CA LEU A 709 27.72 28.32 -25.82
C LEU A 709 28.81 29.36 -25.57
N THR A 710 30.04 29.03 -25.96
CA THR A 710 31.17 29.95 -25.94
C THR A 710 31.78 30.02 -27.32
N PHE A 711 31.55 31.13 -28.02
CA PHE A 711 32.03 31.40 -29.38
C PHE A 711 33.43 32.03 -29.33
N THR A 712 34.35 31.56 -30.17
CA THR A 712 35.74 32.04 -30.24
C THR A 712 36.14 32.58 -31.61
N ALA A 713 35.39 32.26 -32.68
CA ALA A 713 35.63 32.80 -34.01
C ALA A 713 34.37 32.71 -34.90
N ASN A 714 34.28 33.55 -35.92
CA ASN A 714 33.29 33.50 -37.00
C ASN A 714 33.93 33.99 -38.30
N THR A 715 33.87 33.20 -39.38
CA THR A 715 34.50 33.54 -40.66
C THR A 715 33.69 34.52 -41.51
N GLY A 716 32.39 34.69 -41.23
CA GLY A 716 31.48 35.54 -42.01
C GLY A 716 31.25 36.93 -41.42
N TRP A 717 31.53 37.13 -40.13
CA TRP A 717 31.35 38.41 -39.43
C TRP A 717 32.22 38.45 -38.18
N PRO A 718 32.74 39.61 -37.73
CA PRO A 718 33.60 39.68 -36.54
C PRO A 718 32.82 39.62 -35.21
N ALA A 719 31.73 38.86 -35.11
CA ALA A 719 30.94 38.68 -33.89
C ALA A 719 30.31 37.27 -33.80
N ALA A 720 29.93 36.85 -32.59
CA ALA A 720 29.10 35.68 -32.38
C ALA A 720 27.66 35.99 -32.80
N GLN A 721 27.06 35.10 -33.59
CA GLN A 721 25.69 35.27 -34.09
C GLN A 721 24.91 33.96 -33.95
N ALA A 722 23.65 34.05 -33.55
CA ALA A 722 22.72 32.92 -33.54
C ALA A 722 21.29 33.44 -33.80
N SER A 723 20.57 32.84 -34.74
CA SER A 723 19.12 33.07 -34.90
C SER A 723 18.29 32.09 -34.10
N GLU A 724 18.78 30.87 -33.88
CA GLU A 724 18.17 29.94 -32.92
C GLU A 724 19.26 29.15 -32.22
N VAL A 725 19.07 28.94 -30.92
CA VAL A 725 19.76 27.95 -30.09
C VAL A 725 18.68 27.03 -29.55
N GLU A 726 18.62 25.82 -30.11
CA GLU A 726 17.62 24.82 -29.76
C GLU A 726 18.24 23.65 -28.99
N ALA A 727 17.53 23.10 -28.02
CA ALA A 727 17.99 21.97 -27.20
C ALA A 727 16.94 20.85 -27.17
N TYR A 728 17.38 19.59 -27.30
CA TYR A 728 16.51 18.42 -27.43
C TYR A 728 17.07 17.19 -26.68
N GLN A 729 16.17 16.28 -26.29
CA GLN A 729 16.51 14.98 -25.70
C GLN A 729 17.06 13.97 -26.72
N SER A 730 16.70 14.08 -28.01
CA SER A 730 17.20 13.24 -29.12
C SER A 730 17.26 14.00 -30.43
#